data_AF-A0ABD5MWH1-F1
#
_entry.id   AF-A0ABD5MWH1-F1
#
_cell.length_a   1.000
_cell.length_b   1.000
_cell.length_c   1.000
_cell.angle_alpha   90.00
_cell.angle_beta   90.00
_cell.angle_gamma   90.00
#
_symmetry.space_group_name_H-M   'P 1'
#
loop_
_entity.id
_entity.type
_entity.pdbx_description
1 polymer ?
#
loop_
_entity_poly.entity_id
_entity_poly.type
_entity_poly.pdbx_seq_one_letter_code
_entity_poly.pdbx_strand_id
1 'polypeptide(L)'
;MKISINKTKLTAIIIMTILITSTFMLLTNLTAQAQTEYENMQEGGSLPLPSGVTPDLTAETVSFLSFRPNPGGINQPILVNLWITPALHVSRYLSDYKITITKPDGTKDIVTIDSYRADATAWFEFIPDQVGEWSLKFEFPGGYFPTGNYTIWEGAYETRREVGDVIYEFTESCYYAPSSTGEQTLIIQEDLVYSWPVSELPTDYWTRPVSPEHREWWPILGGYPGNGIVGGGPPPYWPAETNIYGGGMSDNEFYPYVQGPNSAHIVWKRQDGIGGIIGGPTGYKTDTDSSATPNVVYAGRCYDTMDVLIDGVPTSCAVCYDLRTGEMYYARPTSEGGYTPSYISYSESTRYEVPGATERASPAVTLISLGSTLRKINPETGSVSEYPGMSGTFYDDPYVLSVQNLGGGNRRLINWTIAGSTDDFSERVMGNITWPWSNLGHSQDFESMIAAITNRIEPESMAAYYGSELIAADLITGEVLWTKDVSDIIYSSSTTVADHGKVAAVTMAGTYKAWDLRTGNVAWESPPMDYPWSSAGFGAYDATSAYGMLYRQAYDGVYAFDWDDGSIVWHYKSPSEFAYETPYTDSDGIGMYSFNSGAKVADGKIYTYNSEHTTTQPITRGWRIHCIDAYTGEEVWSLATPMRPATIADGYLTANCDWQSTMYVIGKGQSQTTVTSPDISVPKGTAFTIKGSVLDLSPAQSGTPCVSPESMSLQMEYLHLQRPIDGIHNNETMIGITVTLTAIAEDGSFTDIGTTLTDGYSGKFGHAWTPSEEGTYKIIASFEGDESYGSSSDATFVTIGPAASTGGVIEPEPTPEPTPEPTPEPEPTPEPEPTPEPEPEPEPEPEPEPLTETPLITTEVAIIAAVAIASVIGVAAFWALKKRK
;
A
#
# COMPACT_ATOMS: atom_id res chain seq x y z
N MET A 1 35.13 -79.40 -15.93
CA MET A 1 35.16 -78.50 -14.75
C MET A 1 33.76 -78.54 -14.13
N LYS A 2 33.60 -79.13 -12.93
CA LYS A 2 32.30 -79.22 -12.23
C LYS A 2 32.04 -77.88 -11.55
N ILE A 3 30.98 -77.18 -11.95
CA ILE A 3 30.51 -75.97 -11.26
C ILE A 3 29.68 -76.43 -10.05
N SER A 4 30.16 -76.16 -8.84
CA SER A 4 29.39 -76.37 -7.62
C SER A 4 28.44 -75.17 -7.43
N ILE A 5 27.14 -75.43 -7.48
CA ILE A 5 26.13 -74.42 -7.13
C ILE A 5 26.02 -74.39 -5.61
N ASN A 6 26.31 -73.23 -5.02
CA ASN A 6 26.17 -72.98 -3.60
C ASN A 6 24.67 -72.91 -3.25
N LYS A 7 24.16 -73.97 -2.63
CA LYS A 7 22.74 -74.14 -2.26
C LYS A 7 22.18 -72.99 -1.42
N THR A 8 23.03 -72.29 -0.65
CA THR A 8 22.63 -71.17 0.20
C THR A 8 22.24 -69.92 -0.61
N LYS A 9 22.87 -69.69 -1.77
CA LYS A 9 22.56 -68.55 -2.65
C LYS A 9 21.27 -68.76 -3.45
N LEU A 10 20.93 -70.01 -3.77
CA LEU A 10 19.70 -70.35 -4.49
C LEU A 10 18.46 -70.16 -3.59
N THR A 11 18.57 -70.50 -2.31
CA THR A 11 17.48 -70.31 -1.34
C THR A 11 17.17 -68.83 -1.09
N ALA A 12 18.18 -67.96 -1.05
CA ALA A 12 17.98 -66.51 -0.86
C ALA A 12 17.26 -65.83 -2.04
N ILE A 13 17.54 -66.27 -3.27
CA ILE A 13 16.91 -65.73 -4.49
C ILE A 13 15.42 -66.13 -4.55
N ILE A 14 15.08 -67.35 -4.12
CA ILE A 14 13.69 -67.83 -4.09
C ILE A 14 12.88 -67.06 -3.03
N ILE A 15 13.47 -66.77 -1.86
CA ILE A 15 12.80 -65.99 -0.80
C ILE A 15 12.55 -64.53 -1.23
N MET A 16 13.51 -63.87 -1.88
CA MET A 16 13.30 -62.51 -2.41
C MET A 16 12.22 -62.47 -3.50
N THR A 17 12.17 -63.49 -4.36
CA THR A 17 11.18 -63.54 -5.45
C THR A 17 9.76 -63.70 -4.90
N ILE A 18 9.58 -64.50 -3.83
CA ILE A 18 8.29 -64.68 -3.16
C ILE A 18 7.83 -63.39 -2.45
N LEU A 19 8.76 -62.66 -1.82
CA LEU A 19 8.51 -61.37 -1.15
C LEU A 19 8.10 -60.24 -2.10
N ILE A 20 8.65 -60.23 -3.33
CA ILE A 20 8.30 -59.25 -4.37
C ILE A 20 6.93 -59.55 -4.98
N THR A 21 6.53 -60.83 -5.07
CA THR A 21 5.18 -61.21 -5.53
C THR A 21 4.09 -61.01 -4.48
N SER A 22 4.40 -61.08 -3.18
CA SER A 22 3.40 -60.84 -2.12
C SER A 22 3.07 -59.35 -1.93
N THR A 23 4.01 -58.45 -2.27
CA THR A 23 3.77 -56.99 -2.26
C THR A 23 2.87 -56.53 -3.41
N PHE A 24 2.87 -57.24 -4.54
CA PHE A 24 2.00 -56.93 -5.69
C PHE A 24 0.53 -57.37 -5.49
N MET A 25 0.23 -58.37 -4.65
CA MET A 25 -1.15 -58.80 -4.37
C MET A 25 -1.85 -57.98 -3.26
N LEU A 26 -1.12 -57.19 -2.47
CA LEU A 26 -1.67 -56.31 -1.43
C LEU A 26 -2.23 -54.99 -1.98
N LEU A 27 -1.96 -54.66 -3.25
CA LEU A 27 -2.38 -53.40 -3.89
C LEU A 27 -3.74 -53.47 -4.63
N THR A 28 -4.44 -54.61 -4.64
CA THR A 28 -5.68 -54.77 -5.44
C THR A 28 -6.96 -55.05 -4.65
N ASN A 29 -6.99 -54.81 -3.33
CA ASN A 29 -8.23 -54.91 -2.54
C ASN A 29 -8.55 -53.60 -1.81
N LEU A 30 -9.22 -52.68 -2.49
CA LEU A 30 -10.07 -51.67 -1.84
C LEU A 30 -11.52 -51.94 -2.25
N THR A 31 -12.28 -52.49 -1.29
CA THR A 31 -13.73 -52.62 -1.32
C THR A 31 -14.39 -51.26 -1.13
N ALA A 32 -15.35 -50.92 -2.00
CA ALA A 32 -16.27 -49.81 -1.80
C ALA A 32 -17.10 -50.01 -0.51
N GLN A 33 -17.17 -49.01 0.35
CA GLN A 33 -18.17 -48.90 1.42
C GLN A 33 -19.18 -47.81 1.05
N ALA A 34 -20.47 -48.18 1.07
CA ALA A 34 -21.60 -47.28 0.89
C ALA A 34 -21.89 -46.50 2.19
N GLN A 35 -22.16 -45.21 2.09
CA GLN A 35 -22.58 -44.33 3.20
C GLN A 35 -24.12 -44.31 3.29
N THR A 36 -24.68 -44.24 4.51
CA THR A 36 -26.12 -44.33 4.80
C THR A 36 -26.69 -42.90 4.93
N GLU A 37 -27.85 -42.59 4.33
CA GLU A 37 -28.45 -41.24 4.33
C GLU A 37 -29.36 -41.00 5.56
N TYR A 38 -29.20 -39.87 6.25
CA TYR A 38 -30.11 -39.35 7.30
C TYR A 38 -30.98 -38.20 6.74
N GLU A 39 -32.20 -38.01 7.26
CA GLU A 39 -33.08 -36.89 6.87
C GLU A 39 -32.58 -35.53 7.41
N ASN A 40 -32.69 -34.49 6.57
CA ASN A 40 -32.22 -33.13 6.83
C ASN A 40 -33.27 -32.33 7.64
N MET A 41 -32.93 -31.84 8.84
CA MET A 41 -33.81 -31.03 9.70
C MET A 41 -33.40 -29.55 9.63
N GLN A 42 -33.88 -28.86 8.59
CA GLN A 42 -33.23 -27.63 8.10
C GLN A 42 -33.48 -26.36 8.93
N GLU A 43 -34.66 -26.10 9.57
CA GLU A 43 -34.99 -24.71 9.96
C GLU A 43 -35.91 -24.42 11.18
N GLY A 44 -36.40 -25.40 11.94
CA GLY A 44 -37.56 -25.20 12.84
C GLY A 44 -37.36 -24.54 14.21
N GLY A 45 -36.16 -24.09 14.59
CA GLY A 45 -35.88 -23.61 15.95
C GLY A 45 -36.09 -24.70 17.01
N SER A 46 -36.22 -24.32 18.28
CA SER A 46 -36.46 -25.29 19.36
C SER A 46 -37.93 -25.69 19.42
N LEU A 47 -38.23 -26.98 19.57
CA LEU A 47 -39.61 -27.49 19.62
C LEU A 47 -40.14 -27.60 21.07
N PRO A 48 -41.47 -27.61 21.29
CA PRO A 48 -42.02 -28.09 22.54
C PRO A 48 -41.66 -29.58 22.75
N LEU A 49 -41.27 -29.97 23.97
CA LEU A 49 -40.92 -31.36 24.29
C LEU A 49 -42.12 -32.30 24.05
N PRO A 50 -42.03 -33.29 23.14
CA PRO A 50 -43.15 -34.18 22.85
C PRO A 50 -43.53 -35.06 24.04
N SER A 51 -44.83 -35.29 24.23
CA SER A 51 -45.34 -36.09 25.34
C SER A 51 -44.85 -37.54 25.28
N GLY A 52 -44.29 -38.04 26.40
CA GLY A 52 -43.80 -39.42 26.51
C GLY A 52 -42.41 -39.67 25.91
N VAL A 53 -41.78 -38.65 25.33
CA VAL A 53 -40.38 -38.71 24.88
C VAL A 53 -39.47 -38.32 26.04
N THR A 54 -38.51 -39.19 26.33
CA THR A 54 -37.43 -38.88 27.28
C THR A 54 -36.24 -38.37 26.48
N PRO A 55 -35.83 -37.10 26.63
CA PRO A 55 -34.66 -36.58 25.93
C PRO A 55 -33.39 -37.26 26.46
N ASP A 56 -32.40 -37.43 25.59
CA ASP A 56 -31.12 -38.03 25.99
C ASP A 56 -30.36 -37.11 26.97
N LEU A 57 -30.62 -35.80 26.92
CA LEU A 57 -30.12 -34.78 27.86
C LEU A 57 -31.17 -33.70 28.21
N THR A 58 -31.21 -33.25 29.47
CA THR A 58 -31.98 -32.05 29.90
C THR A 58 -31.08 -31.02 30.58
N ALA A 59 -31.18 -29.75 30.18
CA ALA A 59 -30.47 -28.60 30.72
C ALA A 59 -31.43 -27.61 31.41
N GLU A 60 -31.12 -27.22 32.64
CA GLU A 60 -31.84 -26.16 33.38
C GLU A 60 -31.41 -24.77 32.91
N THR A 61 -32.33 -23.80 32.86
CA THR A 61 -32.05 -22.45 32.32
C THR A 61 -32.32 -21.28 33.27
N VAL A 62 -31.67 -20.14 33.03
CA VAL A 62 -31.88 -18.85 33.72
C VAL A 62 -31.99 -17.70 32.70
N SER A 63 -32.96 -16.79 32.87
CA SER A 63 -33.25 -15.67 31.94
C SER A 63 -32.75 -14.30 32.43
N PHE A 64 -32.35 -13.42 31.50
CA PHE A 64 -31.79 -12.07 31.74
C PHE A 64 -32.34 -11.00 30.77
N LEU A 65 -32.43 -9.73 31.24
CA LEU A 65 -32.97 -8.56 30.51
C LEU A 65 -32.18 -7.29 30.87
N SER A 66 -31.87 -6.43 29.88
CA SER A 66 -31.18 -5.12 30.01
C SER A 66 -31.67 -4.11 28.96
N PHE A 67 -31.56 -2.79 29.23
CA PHE A 67 -31.92 -1.74 28.26
C PHE A 67 -31.18 -0.40 28.46
N ARG A 68 -30.98 0.37 27.37
CA ARG A 68 -30.34 1.70 27.36
C ARG A 68 -30.85 2.61 26.22
N PRO A 69 -30.70 3.95 26.32
CA PRO A 69 -30.36 4.71 27.54
C PRO A 69 -31.49 4.66 28.59
N ASN A 70 -31.15 4.84 29.87
CA ASN A 70 -32.13 4.95 30.97
C ASN A 70 -31.61 5.98 32.00
N PRO A 71 -32.18 7.21 32.07
CA PRO A 71 -33.33 7.66 31.31
C PRO A 71 -33.05 7.83 29.81
N GLY A 72 -34.06 7.62 28.97
CA GLY A 72 -34.02 7.85 27.52
C GLY A 72 -34.98 8.94 27.06
N GLY A 73 -34.73 9.57 25.91
CA GLY A 73 -35.61 10.61 25.35
C GLY A 73 -36.84 10.04 24.64
N ILE A 74 -37.94 10.80 24.60
CA ILE A 74 -39.13 10.46 23.78
C ILE A 74 -38.76 10.47 22.30
N ASN A 75 -39.32 9.54 21.53
CA ASN A 75 -38.96 9.32 20.13
C ASN A 75 -37.47 8.97 19.89
N GLN A 76 -36.73 8.60 20.95
CA GLN A 76 -35.37 8.10 20.86
C GLN A 76 -35.36 6.57 20.92
N PRO A 77 -34.63 5.87 20.03
CA PRO A 77 -34.52 4.42 20.10
C PRO A 77 -33.96 3.94 21.46
N ILE A 78 -34.65 2.98 22.08
CA ILE A 78 -34.19 2.27 23.27
C ILE A 78 -33.76 0.87 22.86
N LEU A 79 -32.49 0.55 23.07
CA LEU A 79 -31.95 -0.78 22.87
C LEU A 79 -32.30 -1.68 24.05
N VAL A 80 -32.95 -2.80 23.79
CA VAL A 80 -33.30 -3.84 24.76
C VAL A 80 -32.55 -5.13 24.42
N ASN A 81 -31.86 -5.71 25.41
CA ASN A 81 -31.07 -6.94 25.29
C ASN A 81 -31.63 -8.04 26.21
N LEU A 82 -31.60 -9.28 25.74
CA LEU A 82 -32.19 -10.46 26.36
C LEU A 82 -31.27 -11.66 26.17
N TRP A 83 -31.18 -12.58 27.14
CA TRP A 83 -30.50 -13.85 26.95
C TRP A 83 -30.85 -14.88 28.02
N ILE A 84 -30.51 -16.15 27.78
CA ILE A 84 -30.55 -17.20 28.81
C ILE A 84 -29.18 -17.88 28.99
N THR A 85 -29.01 -18.64 30.06
CA THR A 85 -27.88 -19.57 30.24
C THR A 85 -28.35 -20.97 30.65
N PRO A 86 -27.64 -22.06 30.28
CA PRO A 86 -26.43 -22.08 29.43
C PRO A 86 -26.73 -21.80 27.96
N ALA A 87 -25.71 -21.42 27.19
CA ALA A 87 -25.77 -21.23 25.74
C ALA A 87 -25.99 -22.56 25.00
N LEU A 88 -26.20 -22.49 23.69
CA LEU A 88 -26.50 -23.63 22.81
C LEU A 88 -25.50 -23.72 21.66
N HIS A 89 -25.63 -24.75 20.83
CA HIS A 89 -24.75 -24.97 19.68
C HIS A 89 -25.04 -23.96 18.55
N VAL A 90 -24.02 -23.56 17.78
CA VAL A 90 -24.10 -22.57 16.69
C VAL A 90 -25.10 -22.91 15.59
N SER A 91 -25.44 -24.19 15.42
CA SER A 91 -26.46 -24.64 14.48
C SER A 91 -27.89 -24.61 15.00
N ARG A 92 -28.14 -24.10 16.22
CA ARG A 92 -29.46 -24.09 16.87
C ARG A 92 -29.80 -22.69 17.37
N TYR A 93 -31.09 -22.39 17.51
CA TYR A 93 -31.63 -21.22 18.20
C TYR A 93 -32.86 -21.61 19.03
N LEU A 94 -33.20 -20.80 20.04
CA LEU A 94 -34.36 -21.01 20.89
C LEU A 94 -35.53 -20.15 20.41
N SER A 95 -36.70 -20.75 20.34
CA SER A 95 -37.90 -20.08 19.84
C SER A 95 -38.72 -19.44 20.96
N ASP A 96 -39.50 -18.44 20.59
CA ASP A 96 -40.57 -17.87 21.40
C ASP A 96 -40.13 -17.17 22.71
N TYR A 97 -39.02 -16.43 22.69
CA TYR A 97 -38.73 -15.48 23.78
C TYR A 97 -39.83 -14.44 23.82
N LYS A 98 -40.40 -14.21 25.01
CA LYS A 98 -41.52 -13.31 25.18
C LYS A 98 -41.17 -12.17 26.13
N ILE A 99 -41.36 -10.94 25.67
CA ILE A 99 -41.12 -9.72 26.41
C ILE A 99 -42.44 -8.99 26.54
N THR A 100 -42.87 -8.77 27.78
CA THR A 100 -44.03 -7.94 28.09
C THR A 100 -43.55 -6.56 28.47
N ILE A 101 -43.91 -5.56 27.67
CA ILE A 101 -43.64 -4.14 27.89
C ILE A 101 -44.96 -3.50 28.33
N THR A 102 -45.03 -3.07 29.59
CA THR A 102 -46.20 -2.40 30.17
C THR A 102 -45.96 -0.90 30.16
N LYS A 103 -46.82 -0.17 29.44
CA LYS A 103 -46.81 1.28 29.33
C LYS A 103 -47.28 1.94 30.64
N PRO A 104 -47.02 3.25 30.84
CA PRO A 104 -47.50 3.98 32.01
C PRO A 104 -49.03 3.93 32.20
N ASP A 105 -49.80 3.88 31.11
CA ASP A 105 -51.27 3.79 31.14
C ASP A 105 -51.81 2.38 31.45
N GLY A 106 -50.92 1.39 31.63
CA GLY A 106 -51.23 0.00 31.92
C GLY A 106 -51.51 -0.86 30.68
N THR A 107 -51.50 -0.29 29.47
CA THR A 107 -51.52 -1.08 28.24
C THR A 107 -50.22 -1.88 28.09
N LYS A 108 -50.29 -3.01 27.39
CA LYS A 108 -49.18 -3.95 27.26
C LYS A 108 -48.90 -4.25 25.81
N ASP A 109 -47.64 -4.05 25.44
CA ASP A 109 -47.08 -4.55 24.21
C ASP A 109 -46.32 -5.85 24.50
N ILE A 110 -46.48 -6.82 23.60
CA ILE A 110 -45.80 -8.10 23.71
C ILE A 110 -44.91 -8.24 22.48
N VAL A 111 -43.61 -8.30 22.74
CA VAL A 111 -42.63 -8.65 21.71
C VAL A 111 -42.33 -10.13 21.86
N THR A 112 -42.53 -10.88 20.77
CA THR A 112 -42.05 -12.26 20.66
C THR A 112 -40.91 -12.26 19.67
N ILE A 113 -39.77 -12.79 20.09
CA ILE A 113 -38.55 -12.87 19.28
C ILE A 113 -37.90 -14.22 19.51
N ASP A 114 -37.20 -14.73 18.51
CA ASP A 114 -36.36 -15.91 18.69
C ASP A 114 -34.97 -15.49 19.14
N SER A 115 -34.25 -16.38 19.82
CA SER A 115 -32.84 -16.11 20.11
C SER A 115 -32.00 -16.12 18.83
N TYR A 116 -30.91 -15.39 18.84
CA TYR A 116 -29.78 -15.68 17.96
C TYR A 116 -29.25 -17.09 18.26
N ARG A 117 -28.64 -17.66 17.24
CA ARG A 117 -27.98 -18.96 17.34
C ARG A 117 -26.76 -18.88 18.25
N ALA A 118 -26.30 -20.02 18.77
CA ALA A 118 -25.22 -20.14 19.75
C ALA A 118 -25.52 -19.48 21.12
N ASP A 119 -25.44 -18.15 21.19
CA ASP A 119 -25.32 -17.42 22.45
C ASP A 119 -26.63 -17.32 23.24
N ALA A 120 -27.75 -17.73 22.64
CA ALA A 120 -29.09 -17.63 23.22
C ALA A 120 -29.53 -16.18 23.53
N THR A 121 -28.89 -15.21 22.89
CA THR A 121 -29.14 -13.78 23.06
C THR A 121 -30.23 -13.31 22.09
N ALA A 122 -30.91 -12.22 22.38
CA ALA A 122 -31.76 -11.50 21.44
C ALA A 122 -31.70 -10.02 21.79
N TRP A 123 -31.84 -9.16 20.79
CA TRP A 123 -31.95 -7.72 21.03
C TRP A 123 -32.90 -7.09 20.03
N PHE A 124 -33.52 -5.99 20.45
CA PHE A 124 -34.34 -5.17 19.58
C PHE A 124 -34.30 -3.73 20.06
N GLU A 125 -34.63 -2.83 19.15
CA GLU A 125 -34.91 -1.45 19.51
C GLU A 125 -36.42 -1.21 19.49
N PHE A 126 -36.89 -0.41 20.43
CA PHE A 126 -38.22 0.17 20.34
C PHE A 126 -38.17 1.66 20.60
N ILE A 127 -39.14 2.37 20.03
CA ILE A 127 -39.25 3.82 20.17
C ILE A 127 -40.40 4.08 21.15
N PRO A 128 -40.13 4.65 22.34
CA PRO A 128 -41.15 4.97 23.32
C PRO A 128 -41.97 6.17 22.83
N ASP A 129 -43.29 6.05 22.96
CA ASP A 129 -44.29 7.02 22.51
C ASP A 129 -44.90 7.84 23.67
N GLN A 130 -44.53 7.53 24.91
CA GLN A 130 -45.04 8.18 26.11
C GLN A 130 -43.91 8.43 27.12
N VAL A 131 -43.86 9.65 27.65
CA VAL A 131 -43.07 9.99 28.84
C VAL A 131 -43.65 9.28 30.07
N GLY A 132 -42.79 8.75 30.94
CA GLY A 132 -43.20 8.10 32.19
C GLY A 132 -42.43 6.83 32.52
N GLU A 133 -42.94 6.08 33.51
CA GLU A 133 -42.37 4.79 33.94
C GLU A 133 -42.99 3.63 33.17
N TRP A 134 -42.13 2.86 32.51
CA TRP A 134 -42.47 1.65 31.78
C TRP A 134 -41.94 0.42 32.55
N SER A 135 -42.62 -0.73 32.45
CA SER A 135 -42.20 -2.00 33.07
C SER A 135 -41.97 -3.09 32.03
N LEU A 136 -40.80 -3.74 32.03
CA LEU A 136 -40.43 -4.79 31.09
C LEU A 136 -40.18 -6.13 31.83
N LYS A 137 -40.66 -7.24 31.25
CA LYS A 137 -40.45 -8.61 31.77
C LYS A 137 -40.16 -9.59 30.64
N PHE A 138 -39.16 -10.46 30.81
CA PHE A 138 -38.78 -11.52 29.85
C PHE A 138 -39.15 -12.93 30.36
N GLU A 139 -39.71 -13.76 29.48
CA GLU A 139 -40.12 -15.15 29.72
C GLU A 139 -39.66 -16.09 28.58
N PHE A 140 -39.02 -17.22 28.93
CA PHE A 140 -38.62 -18.29 28.03
C PHE A 140 -39.41 -19.59 28.33
N PRO A 141 -40.15 -20.16 27.34
CA PRO A 141 -41.05 -21.30 27.57
C PRO A 141 -40.41 -22.70 27.55
N GLY A 142 -39.11 -22.84 27.24
CA GLY A 142 -38.42 -24.13 27.10
C GLY A 142 -38.29 -24.59 25.63
N GLY A 143 -37.33 -25.47 25.32
CA GLY A 143 -37.03 -25.87 23.93
C GLY A 143 -36.34 -27.24 23.77
N TYR A 144 -36.83 -28.08 22.85
CA TYR A 144 -36.40 -29.46 22.55
C TYR A 144 -35.78 -29.59 21.15
N PHE A 145 -34.72 -30.38 21.04
CA PHE A 145 -33.99 -30.68 19.82
C PHE A 145 -33.82 -32.21 19.63
N PRO A 146 -34.39 -32.83 18.58
CA PRO A 146 -34.23 -34.27 18.29
C PRO A 146 -32.88 -34.64 17.67
N THR A 147 -32.61 -35.93 17.46
CA THR A 147 -31.47 -36.38 16.64
C THR A 147 -31.69 -36.03 15.16
N GLY A 148 -30.63 -35.78 14.40
CA GLY A 148 -30.72 -35.51 12.96
C GLY A 148 -29.62 -34.59 12.44
N ASN A 149 -29.74 -34.26 11.15
CA ASN A 149 -28.88 -33.32 10.46
C ASN A 149 -29.41 -31.88 10.68
N TYR A 150 -28.57 -31.01 11.21
CA TYR A 150 -28.87 -29.61 11.46
C TYR A 150 -27.99 -28.76 10.57
N THR A 151 -28.63 -28.03 9.67
CA THR A 151 -27.93 -27.17 8.72
C THR A 151 -27.83 -25.75 9.25
N ILE A 152 -26.74 -25.10 8.90
CA ILE A 152 -26.62 -23.65 9.01
C ILE A 152 -26.76 -23.11 7.59
N TRP A 153 -27.68 -22.18 7.37
CA TRP A 153 -27.80 -21.52 6.08
C TRP A 153 -26.63 -20.57 5.86
N GLU A 154 -26.40 -20.23 4.60
CA GLU A 154 -25.38 -19.28 4.17
C GLU A 154 -25.56 -17.92 4.87
N GLY A 155 -24.56 -17.48 5.65
CA GLY A 155 -24.52 -16.14 6.26
C GLY A 155 -24.60 -16.05 7.80
N ALA A 156 -24.72 -17.14 8.56
CA ALA A 156 -24.57 -17.11 10.03
C ALA A 156 -23.10 -17.35 10.44
N TYR A 157 -22.34 -16.30 10.77
CA TYR A 157 -20.91 -16.34 11.17
C TYR A 157 -20.74 -16.01 12.66
N GLU A 158 -19.79 -16.53 13.46
CA GLU A 158 -18.35 -16.79 13.26
C GLU A 158 -17.95 -18.26 12.96
N THR A 159 -17.58 -18.56 11.72
CA THR A 159 -16.34 -19.30 11.33
C THR A 159 -16.35 -19.47 9.81
N ARG A 160 -15.21 -19.21 9.17
CA ARG A 160 -14.97 -19.27 7.72
C ARG A 160 -15.20 -20.63 7.09
N ARG A 161 -16.43 -20.87 6.62
CA ARG A 161 -16.71 -21.75 5.49
C ARG A 161 -17.88 -21.19 4.68
N GLU A 162 -17.59 -20.73 3.46
CA GLU A 162 -18.55 -20.81 2.36
C GLU A 162 -18.49 -22.21 1.78
N VAL A 163 -19.34 -23.09 2.32
CA VAL A 163 -19.85 -24.23 1.58
C VAL A 163 -21.34 -24.19 1.87
N GLY A 164 -22.19 -24.22 0.84
CA GLY A 164 -23.63 -24.32 1.01
C GLY A 164 -23.99 -25.35 2.09
N ASP A 165 -25.08 -25.12 2.82
CA ASP A 165 -25.54 -25.90 3.97
C ASP A 165 -24.45 -26.73 4.66
N VAL A 166 -23.75 -26.14 5.63
CA VAL A 166 -22.90 -26.95 6.51
C VAL A 166 -23.84 -27.83 7.34
N ILE A 167 -23.92 -29.10 6.95
CA ILE A 167 -24.75 -30.09 7.62
C ILE A 167 -24.00 -30.63 8.84
N TYR A 168 -24.49 -30.30 10.04
CA TYR A 168 -24.04 -30.89 11.29
C TYR A 168 -24.94 -32.06 11.68
N GLU A 169 -24.41 -33.27 11.54
CA GLU A 169 -25.10 -34.49 11.96
C GLU A 169 -24.98 -34.69 13.48
N PHE A 170 -26.11 -34.71 14.20
CA PHE A 170 -26.18 -35.02 15.63
C PHE A 170 -26.99 -36.30 15.88
N THR A 171 -26.36 -37.29 16.51
CA THR A 171 -26.97 -38.59 16.76
C THR A 171 -27.67 -38.72 18.13
N GLU A 172 -27.74 -37.66 18.96
CA GLU A 172 -28.40 -37.63 20.31
C GLU A 172 -29.30 -36.37 20.49
N SER A 173 -30.39 -36.47 21.28
CA SER A 173 -31.40 -35.40 21.50
C SER A 173 -31.22 -34.61 22.80
N CYS A 174 -31.63 -33.33 22.86
CA CYS A 174 -31.53 -32.51 24.07
C CYS A 174 -32.73 -31.58 24.33
N TYR A 175 -32.96 -31.22 25.60
CA TYR A 175 -34.03 -30.33 26.05
C TYR A 175 -33.52 -29.23 26.99
N TYR A 176 -33.99 -28.00 26.82
CA TYR A 176 -33.73 -26.83 27.69
C TYR A 176 -35.02 -26.44 28.43
N ALA A 177 -34.98 -26.38 29.76
CA ALA A 177 -36.15 -26.11 30.61
C ALA A 177 -36.58 -24.61 30.60
N PRO A 178 -37.86 -24.27 30.83
CA PRO A 178 -38.36 -22.88 30.90
C PRO A 178 -37.77 -22.04 32.04
N SER A 179 -37.67 -20.71 31.85
CA SER A 179 -37.28 -19.73 32.87
C SER A 179 -37.83 -18.31 32.61
N SER A 180 -37.75 -17.38 33.59
CA SER A 180 -38.25 -15.99 33.43
C SER A 180 -37.57 -14.98 34.37
N THR A 181 -37.55 -13.71 34.01
CA THR A 181 -37.13 -12.59 34.87
C THR A 181 -38.26 -12.08 35.78
N GLY A 182 -37.92 -11.28 36.79
CA GLY A 182 -38.86 -10.33 37.40
C GLY A 182 -39.15 -9.11 36.49
N GLU A 183 -40.04 -8.22 36.92
CA GLU A 183 -40.31 -6.94 36.23
C GLU A 183 -39.19 -5.91 36.48
N GLN A 184 -38.80 -5.15 35.45
CA GLN A 184 -37.76 -4.09 35.50
C GLN A 184 -38.28 -2.75 34.96
N THR A 185 -37.83 -1.61 35.52
CA THR A 185 -38.36 -0.26 35.22
C THR A 185 -37.48 0.54 34.24
N LEU A 186 -38.09 1.15 33.21
CA LEU A 186 -37.50 2.11 32.27
C LEU A 186 -38.13 3.51 32.41
N ILE A 187 -37.31 4.57 32.41
CA ILE A 187 -37.77 5.96 32.53
C ILE A 187 -37.56 6.70 31.20
N ILE A 188 -38.63 7.32 30.68
CA ILE A 188 -38.60 8.14 29.46
C ILE A 188 -38.82 9.63 29.79
N GLN A 189 -37.99 10.51 29.23
CA GLN A 189 -37.98 11.97 29.40
C GLN A 189 -38.16 12.73 28.07
N GLU A 190 -38.29 14.07 28.11
CA GLU A 190 -38.54 14.90 26.92
C GLU A 190 -37.28 15.13 26.06
N ASP A 191 -36.11 15.36 26.69
CA ASP A 191 -34.87 15.74 25.99
C ASP A 191 -34.06 14.53 25.48
N LEU A 192 -33.45 14.68 24.30
CA LEU A 192 -32.47 13.76 23.72
C LEU A 192 -31.11 13.81 24.43
N VAL A 193 -30.27 12.79 24.22
CA VAL A 193 -28.90 12.66 24.77
C VAL A 193 -27.85 12.69 23.63
N TYR A 194 -26.82 13.58 23.67
CA TYR A 194 -25.85 13.90 22.58
C TYR A 194 -24.39 13.33 22.74
N SER A 195 -23.54 13.43 21.68
CA SER A 195 -22.12 12.93 21.55
C SER A 195 -21.06 14.02 21.15
N TRP A 196 -19.77 13.67 20.89
CA TRP A 196 -18.57 14.53 20.65
C TRP A 196 -18.48 15.22 19.24
N PRO A 197 -17.85 16.42 19.06
CA PRO A 197 -17.76 17.16 17.77
C PRO A 197 -16.62 16.72 16.80
N VAL A 198 -16.70 17.10 15.52
CA VAL A 198 -15.86 16.66 14.37
C VAL A 198 -14.70 17.65 14.05
N SER A 199 -13.48 17.19 13.71
CA SER A 199 -12.32 18.00 13.22
C SER A 199 -12.26 18.11 11.68
N GLU A 200 -11.79 19.24 11.12
CA GLU A 200 -11.59 19.43 9.65
C GLU A 200 -10.20 18.95 9.18
N LEU A 201 -10.04 18.58 7.89
CA LEU A 201 -8.77 18.14 7.28
C LEU A 201 -7.78 19.30 7.04
N PRO A 202 -6.45 19.08 7.10
CA PRO A 202 -5.46 20.13 6.86
C PRO A 202 -5.33 20.44 5.36
N THR A 203 -5.13 21.72 5.02
CA THR A 203 -4.95 22.20 3.64
C THR A 203 -3.52 22.66 3.33
N ASP A 204 -2.62 22.59 4.33
CA ASP A 204 -1.26 23.14 4.29
C ASP A 204 -0.22 22.10 4.81
N TYR A 205 1.07 22.43 4.81
CA TYR A 205 2.15 21.56 5.25
C TYR A 205 1.93 21.02 6.67
N TRP A 206 2.05 19.71 6.80
CA TRP A 206 1.80 18.99 8.04
C TRP A 206 2.90 17.95 8.29
N THR A 207 3.07 17.56 9.56
CA THR A 207 4.12 16.63 10.00
C THR A 207 3.55 15.49 10.83
N ARG A 208 4.36 14.45 11.06
CA ARG A 208 4.04 13.34 11.97
C ARG A 208 4.85 13.45 13.27
N PRO A 209 4.36 12.90 14.40
CA PRO A 209 3.06 12.23 14.57
C PRO A 209 1.86 13.20 14.60
N VAL A 210 0.67 12.73 14.21
CA VAL A 210 -0.59 13.50 14.24
C VAL A 210 -1.35 13.26 15.56
N SER A 211 -1.96 14.30 16.12
CA SER A 211 -2.71 14.23 17.39
C SER A 211 -3.99 13.37 17.27
N PRO A 212 -4.34 12.52 18.27
CA PRO A 212 -5.58 11.74 18.30
C PRO A 212 -6.88 12.57 18.38
N GLU A 213 -6.77 13.87 18.65
CA GLU A 213 -7.91 14.80 18.61
C GLU A 213 -8.33 15.14 17.17
N HIS A 214 -7.47 14.87 16.18
CA HIS A 214 -7.75 15.03 14.75
C HIS A 214 -8.16 13.70 14.13
N ARG A 215 -9.18 13.03 14.69
CA ARG A 215 -9.59 11.68 14.26
C ARG A 215 -9.98 11.65 12.80
N GLU A 216 -10.51 12.75 12.30
CA GLU A 216 -10.95 12.95 10.93
C GLU A 216 -9.81 13.10 9.94
N TRP A 217 -8.55 13.28 10.39
CA TRP A 217 -7.37 13.33 9.50
C TRP A 217 -6.97 11.96 8.97
N TRP A 218 -7.58 10.88 9.46
CA TRP A 218 -7.27 9.52 9.03
C TRP A 218 -7.20 9.29 7.50
N PRO A 219 -8.00 9.95 6.61
CA PRO A 219 -7.95 9.71 5.16
C PRO A 219 -6.65 10.14 4.49
N ILE A 220 -5.84 11.00 5.12
CA ILE A 220 -4.57 11.49 4.56
C ILE A 220 -3.34 10.87 5.24
N LEU A 221 -3.55 9.94 6.18
CA LEU A 221 -2.48 9.33 6.99
C LEU A 221 -2.11 7.90 6.55
N GLY A 222 -2.44 7.52 5.32
CA GLY A 222 -2.24 6.17 4.78
C GLY A 222 -0.78 5.69 4.76
N GLY A 223 -0.56 4.42 5.10
CA GLY A 223 0.70 3.72 4.90
C GLY A 223 0.75 3.02 3.54
N TYR A 224 1.95 2.67 3.10
CA TYR A 224 2.22 1.94 1.85
C TYR A 224 2.99 0.64 2.15
N PRO A 225 2.62 -0.50 1.55
CA PRO A 225 1.41 -0.73 0.78
C PRO A 225 0.18 -0.81 1.69
N GLY A 226 -1.00 -0.50 1.16
CA GLY A 226 -2.27 -0.67 1.88
C GLY A 226 -2.91 -2.00 1.54
N ASN A 227 -2.87 -2.98 2.46
CA ASN A 227 -3.41 -4.32 2.18
C ASN A 227 -4.80 -4.49 2.81
N GLY A 228 -5.84 -4.70 1.99
CA GLY A 228 -7.21 -4.91 2.46
C GLY A 228 -7.91 -3.65 2.98
N ILE A 229 -8.99 -3.84 3.76
CA ILE A 229 -9.77 -2.74 4.35
C ILE A 229 -9.02 -2.12 5.53
N VAL A 230 -8.05 -1.24 5.25
CA VAL A 230 -7.24 -0.56 6.26
C VAL A 230 -7.77 0.85 6.52
N GLY A 231 -8.36 1.05 7.70
CA GLY A 231 -8.85 2.37 8.13
C GLY A 231 -10.11 2.82 7.38
N GLY A 232 -10.83 3.79 7.94
CA GLY A 232 -12.09 4.29 7.38
C GLY A 232 -13.31 3.40 7.57
N GLY A 233 -13.14 2.08 7.62
CA GLY A 233 -14.24 1.13 7.68
C GLY A 233 -14.77 0.76 6.29
N PRO A 234 -15.82 -0.08 6.21
CA PRO A 234 -16.46 -0.44 4.94
C PRO A 234 -17.04 0.81 4.24
N PRO A 235 -17.47 0.72 2.97
CA PRO A 235 -18.10 1.81 2.23
C PRO A 235 -19.01 2.71 3.09
N PRO A 236 -18.96 4.05 2.93
CA PRO A 236 -18.64 4.76 1.68
C PRO A 236 -17.24 5.38 1.59
N TYR A 237 -16.29 4.99 2.44
CA TYR A 237 -14.98 5.67 2.47
C TYR A 237 -14.04 5.28 1.33
N TRP A 238 -14.30 4.16 0.68
CA TRP A 238 -13.61 3.74 -0.54
C TRP A 238 -14.20 4.46 -1.76
N PRO A 239 -13.38 4.94 -2.70
CA PRO A 239 -13.88 5.40 -4.00
C PRO A 239 -14.78 4.32 -4.62
N ALA A 240 -15.89 4.75 -5.21
CA ALA A 240 -16.80 3.83 -5.88
C ALA A 240 -16.08 3.07 -6.99
N GLU A 241 -16.56 1.86 -7.28
CA GLU A 241 -16.07 1.06 -8.40
C GLU A 241 -14.55 0.80 -8.34
N THR A 242 -14.03 0.45 -7.15
CA THR A 242 -12.62 0.10 -6.99
C THR A 242 -12.42 -1.10 -6.07
N ASN A 243 -11.51 -1.99 -6.44
CA ASN A 243 -11.19 -3.19 -5.69
C ASN A 243 -10.59 -2.88 -4.30
N ILE A 244 -11.33 -3.18 -3.24
CA ILE A 244 -10.90 -2.85 -1.86
C ILE A 244 -9.87 -3.85 -1.26
N TYR A 245 -9.61 -4.96 -1.95
CA TYR A 245 -8.74 -6.05 -1.49
C TYR A 245 -7.44 -6.17 -2.31
N GLY A 246 -7.19 -5.25 -3.26
CA GLY A 246 -6.09 -5.36 -4.24
C GLY A 246 -4.87 -4.45 -4.03
N GLY A 247 -4.86 -3.56 -3.04
CA GLY A 247 -3.89 -2.44 -2.92
C GLY A 247 -2.40 -2.84 -2.80
N GLY A 248 -1.75 -3.13 -3.94
CA GLY A 248 -0.34 -3.57 -4.00
C GLY A 248 -0.12 -5.03 -4.42
N MET A 249 -1.15 -5.72 -4.91
CA MET A 249 -1.06 -7.06 -5.49
C MET A 249 -0.95 -6.97 -7.02
N SER A 250 -0.39 -8.00 -7.68
CA SER A 250 -0.18 -8.02 -9.14
C SER A 250 -1.48 -7.71 -9.89
N ASP A 251 -1.44 -6.63 -10.67
CA ASP A 251 -2.48 -6.07 -11.56
C ASP A 251 -3.31 -4.91 -10.96
N ASN A 252 -3.25 -4.65 -9.64
CA ASN A 252 -3.95 -3.54 -8.97
C ASN A 252 -2.95 -2.59 -8.26
N GLU A 253 -2.29 -1.73 -9.04
CA GLU A 253 -1.32 -0.72 -8.56
C GLU A 253 -2.01 0.56 -7.98
N PHE A 254 -3.06 0.38 -7.18
CA PHE A 254 -3.91 1.46 -6.67
C PHE A 254 -3.82 1.68 -5.14
N TYR A 255 -3.76 2.95 -4.70
CA TYR A 255 -3.66 3.34 -3.29
C TYR A 255 -4.71 4.42 -2.91
N PRO A 256 -5.81 4.05 -2.21
CA PRO A 256 -7.03 4.87 -2.04
C PRO A 256 -6.93 6.04 -1.04
N TYR A 257 -5.97 6.02 -0.11
CA TYR A 257 -5.91 6.92 1.06
C TYR A 257 -4.55 7.60 1.23
N VAL A 258 -3.78 7.65 0.15
CA VAL A 258 -2.54 8.39 0.10
C VAL A 258 -2.76 9.57 -0.83
N GLN A 259 -2.33 10.75 -0.40
CA GLN A 259 -2.25 11.89 -1.32
C GLN A 259 -1.08 11.68 -2.26
N GLY A 260 -1.28 12.02 -3.53
CA GLY A 260 -0.22 12.04 -4.53
C GLY A 260 0.38 13.44 -4.63
N PRO A 261 1.65 13.58 -5.06
CA PRO A 261 2.20 14.90 -5.35
C PRO A 261 1.44 15.59 -6.48
N ASN A 262 0.98 16.82 -6.21
CA ASN A 262 0.31 17.71 -7.16
C ASN A 262 1.31 18.59 -7.94
N SER A 263 2.60 18.51 -7.65
CA SER A 263 3.65 19.22 -8.37
C SER A 263 4.91 18.35 -8.53
N ALA A 264 5.76 18.75 -9.47
CA ALA A 264 7.01 18.08 -9.81
C ALA A 264 8.17 18.34 -8.81
N HIS A 265 7.90 18.88 -7.63
CA HIS A 265 8.94 19.32 -6.69
C HIS A 265 9.74 18.14 -6.12
N ILE A 266 11.03 18.04 -6.46
CA ILE A 266 11.94 17.02 -5.90
C ILE A 266 12.38 17.48 -4.51
N VAL A 267 12.02 16.77 -3.45
CA VAL A 267 12.41 17.15 -2.08
C VAL A 267 13.77 16.63 -1.66
N TRP A 268 14.15 15.42 -2.09
CA TRP A 268 15.49 14.86 -1.92
C TRP A 268 15.79 13.75 -2.94
N LYS A 269 17.06 13.35 -3.06
CA LYS A 269 17.51 12.26 -3.95
C LYS A 269 18.70 11.49 -3.38
N ARG A 270 18.86 10.23 -3.77
CA ARG A 270 19.97 9.33 -3.37
C ARG A 270 20.53 8.60 -4.59
N GLN A 271 21.84 8.66 -4.77
CA GLN A 271 22.54 7.92 -5.83
C GLN A 271 23.01 6.58 -5.29
N ASP A 272 22.52 5.49 -5.88
CA ASP A 272 22.81 4.11 -5.44
C ASP A 272 23.91 3.44 -6.27
N GLY A 273 24.25 4.03 -7.42
CA GLY A 273 25.25 3.49 -8.34
C GLY A 273 25.79 4.53 -9.32
N ILE A 274 26.61 4.09 -10.25
CA ILE A 274 27.14 4.93 -11.33
C ILE A 274 26.39 4.58 -12.61
N GLY A 275 25.53 5.48 -13.05
CA GLY A 275 24.84 5.43 -14.35
C GLY A 275 25.19 6.64 -15.22
N GLY A 276 24.85 6.57 -16.50
CA GLY A 276 24.98 7.68 -17.45
C GLY A 276 25.95 7.40 -18.59
N ILE A 277 26.29 8.42 -19.37
CA ILE A 277 27.17 8.28 -20.54
C ILE A 277 28.58 7.87 -20.09
N ILE A 278 29.10 6.76 -20.63
CA ILE A 278 30.42 6.22 -20.30
C ILE A 278 31.55 7.09 -20.89
N GLY A 279 31.37 7.57 -22.13
CA GLY A 279 32.33 8.41 -22.84
C GLY A 279 33.57 7.68 -23.39
N GLY A 280 34.55 8.45 -23.87
CA GLY A 280 35.81 7.91 -24.42
C GLY A 280 35.61 7.05 -25.69
N PRO A 281 36.31 5.90 -25.83
CA PRO A 281 36.17 5.00 -26.99
C PRO A 281 34.77 4.39 -27.16
N THR A 282 33.94 4.43 -26.12
CA THR A 282 32.56 3.92 -26.15
C THR A 282 31.56 4.94 -26.70
N GLY A 283 31.98 6.20 -26.89
CA GLY A 283 31.18 7.25 -27.52
C GLY A 283 29.93 7.60 -26.71
N TYR A 284 28.76 7.50 -27.36
CA TYR A 284 27.44 7.85 -26.82
C TYR A 284 26.77 6.72 -26.02
N LYS A 285 27.48 5.63 -25.73
CA LYS A 285 26.92 4.50 -24.98
C LYS A 285 26.72 4.89 -23.51
N THR A 286 25.57 4.49 -22.97
CA THR A 286 25.15 4.74 -21.60
C THR A 286 25.27 3.46 -20.77
N ASP A 287 25.77 3.59 -19.55
CA ASP A 287 25.64 2.57 -18.51
C ASP A 287 24.36 2.82 -17.72
N THR A 288 23.62 1.76 -17.41
CA THR A 288 22.33 1.86 -16.72
C THR A 288 22.32 0.85 -15.58
N ASP A 289 21.96 1.31 -14.40
CA ASP A 289 21.76 0.44 -13.24
C ASP A 289 20.60 0.96 -12.40
N SER A 290 19.79 0.05 -11.87
CA SER A 290 18.57 0.39 -11.15
C SER A 290 18.85 0.81 -9.72
N SER A 291 18.23 1.91 -9.29
CA SER A 291 18.23 2.31 -7.88
C SER A 291 17.18 1.57 -7.07
N ALA A 292 17.48 1.37 -5.78
CA ALA A 292 16.52 0.82 -4.85
C ALA A 292 15.47 1.88 -4.46
N THR A 293 14.23 1.43 -4.31
CA THR A 293 13.12 2.22 -3.77
C THR A 293 12.54 1.44 -2.60
N PRO A 294 12.11 2.09 -1.50
CA PRO A 294 11.57 1.38 -0.35
C PRO A 294 10.33 0.60 -0.74
N ASN A 295 10.11 -0.59 -0.19
CA ASN A 295 8.89 -1.37 -0.45
C ASN A 295 7.76 -1.00 0.52
N VAL A 296 8.11 -0.44 1.68
CA VAL A 296 7.16 -0.09 2.73
C VAL A 296 7.42 1.34 3.19
N VAL A 297 6.36 2.13 3.29
CA VAL A 297 6.36 3.45 3.93
C VAL A 297 5.28 3.47 5.02
N TYR A 298 5.67 3.60 6.27
CA TYR A 298 4.74 3.66 7.39
C TYR A 298 5.02 4.88 8.27
N ALA A 299 3.99 5.68 8.54
CA ALA A 299 4.08 6.88 9.37
C ALA A 299 5.23 7.84 8.94
N GLY A 300 5.37 8.06 7.63
CA GLY A 300 6.42 8.91 7.06
C GLY A 300 7.82 8.30 7.07
N ARG A 301 7.95 7.00 7.40
CA ARG A 301 9.23 6.28 7.43
C ARG A 301 9.32 5.27 6.31
N CYS A 302 10.38 5.32 5.54
CA CYS A 302 10.71 4.38 4.48
C CYS A 302 11.52 3.22 5.02
N TYR A 303 11.18 1.99 4.60
CA TYR A 303 11.89 0.77 4.96
C TYR A 303 12.46 0.12 3.70
N ASP A 304 13.77 -0.10 3.67
CA ASP A 304 14.52 -0.50 2.48
C ASP A 304 15.73 -1.38 2.86
N THR A 305 16.42 -1.93 1.86
CA THR A 305 17.75 -2.55 2.01
C THR A 305 18.79 -1.70 1.29
N MET A 306 19.83 -1.25 1.99
CA MET A 306 20.94 -0.51 1.36
C MET A 306 22.28 -0.78 2.04
N ASP A 307 23.36 -0.53 1.31
CA ASP A 307 24.70 -0.55 1.87
C ASP A 307 24.93 0.70 2.72
N VAL A 308 25.25 0.49 3.99
CA VAL A 308 25.59 1.55 4.95
C VAL A 308 27.03 1.33 5.40
N LEU A 309 27.79 2.42 5.52
CA LEU A 309 29.14 2.36 6.08
C LEU A 309 29.03 2.12 7.59
N ILE A 310 29.32 0.90 8.02
CA ILE A 310 29.48 0.54 9.44
C ILE A 310 30.96 0.37 9.68
N ASP A 311 31.53 1.21 10.55
CA ASP A 311 32.97 1.27 10.82
C ASP A 311 33.84 1.41 9.55
N GLY A 312 33.32 2.17 8.56
CA GLY A 312 33.99 2.40 7.28
C GLY A 312 33.87 1.26 6.26
N VAL A 313 33.14 0.18 6.58
CA VAL A 313 32.91 -0.95 5.68
C VAL A 313 31.49 -0.89 5.12
N PRO A 314 31.32 -0.87 3.77
CA PRO A 314 30.00 -1.03 3.16
C PRO A 314 29.36 -2.33 3.61
N THR A 315 28.25 -2.23 4.33
CA THR A 315 27.53 -3.35 4.92
C THR A 315 26.07 -3.28 4.51
N SER A 316 25.57 -4.33 3.87
CA SER A 316 24.16 -4.44 3.50
C SER A 316 23.27 -4.47 4.74
N CYS A 317 22.39 -3.47 4.88
CA CYS A 317 21.53 -3.28 6.04
C CYS A 317 20.06 -3.17 5.64
N ALA A 318 19.17 -3.72 6.47
CA ALA A 318 17.79 -3.29 6.51
C ALA A 318 17.73 -1.93 7.24
N VAL A 319 17.19 -0.92 6.58
CA VAL A 319 17.24 0.48 7.01
C VAL A 319 15.87 1.07 7.22
N CYS A 320 15.81 2.12 8.02
CA CYS A 320 14.65 2.98 8.17
C CYS A 320 15.10 4.44 8.09
N TYR A 321 14.45 5.24 7.25
CA TYR A 321 14.76 6.65 7.06
C TYR A 321 13.48 7.46 6.81
N ASP A 322 13.56 8.77 6.99
CA ASP A 322 12.43 9.68 6.83
C ASP A 322 12.09 9.90 5.35
N LEU A 323 10.81 9.79 5.00
CA LEU A 323 10.31 9.98 3.63
C LEU A 323 10.51 11.41 3.13
N ARG A 324 10.45 12.42 4.01
CA ARG A 324 10.50 13.83 3.63
C ARG A 324 11.92 14.37 3.67
N THR A 325 12.77 13.86 4.55
CA THR A 325 14.12 14.39 4.76
C THR A 325 15.25 13.47 4.29
N GLY A 326 14.99 12.16 4.14
CA GLY A 326 16.02 11.14 3.91
C GLY A 326 16.88 10.82 5.13
N GLU A 327 16.60 11.41 6.30
CA GLU A 327 17.37 11.19 7.53
C GLU A 327 17.21 9.75 8.03
N MET A 328 18.32 9.08 8.34
CA MET A 328 18.32 7.69 8.77
C MET A 328 17.96 7.56 10.26
N TYR A 329 16.92 6.78 10.56
CA TYR A 329 16.53 6.44 11.93
C TYR A 329 17.34 5.25 12.48
N TYR A 330 17.52 4.20 11.67
CA TYR A 330 18.34 3.05 12.02
C TYR A 330 18.84 2.30 10.78
N ALA A 331 19.91 1.52 10.96
CA ALA A 331 20.42 0.52 10.03
C ALA A 331 20.78 -0.76 10.80
N ARG A 332 20.27 -1.91 10.35
CA ARG A 332 20.59 -3.22 10.93
C ARG A 332 21.19 -4.13 9.86
N PRO A 333 22.42 -4.65 10.04
CA PRO A 333 23.04 -5.56 9.07
C PRO A 333 22.13 -6.75 8.74
N THR A 334 21.98 -7.07 7.46
CA THR A 334 21.18 -8.24 7.02
C THR A 334 21.80 -9.55 7.50
N SER A 335 23.13 -9.59 7.63
CA SER A 335 23.89 -10.67 8.26
C SER A 335 23.56 -10.89 9.75
N GLU A 336 23.02 -9.88 10.43
CA GLU A 336 22.67 -9.91 11.86
C GLU A 336 21.15 -9.95 12.09
N GLY A 337 20.39 -10.43 11.08
CA GLY A 337 18.94 -10.54 11.16
C GLY A 337 18.20 -9.22 10.94
N GLY A 338 18.81 -8.29 10.19
CA GLY A 338 18.09 -7.19 9.56
C GLY A 338 17.23 -7.71 8.41
N TYR A 339 15.93 -7.41 8.43
CA TYR A 339 15.00 -7.83 7.38
C TYR A 339 14.18 -6.64 6.90
N THR A 340 14.04 -6.53 5.59
CA THR A 340 13.24 -5.50 4.96
C THR A 340 11.79 -5.98 4.86
N PRO A 341 10.83 -5.20 5.40
CA PRO A 341 9.42 -5.56 5.34
C PRO A 341 8.89 -5.39 3.92
N SER A 342 7.78 -6.06 3.63
CA SER A 342 7.04 -5.95 2.37
C SER A 342 5.56 -5.60 2.58
N TYR A 343 5.04 -5.74 3.80
CA TYR A 343 3.64 -5.44 4.13
C TYR A 343 3.52 -4.70 5.46
N ILE A 344 2.44 -3.94 5.61
CA ILE A 344 2.00 -3.36 6.89
C ILE A 344 0.81 -4.19 7.37
N SER A 345 0.78 -4.53 8.66
CA SER A 345 -0.36 -5.17 9.31
C SER A 345 -0.81 -4.38 10.53
N TYR A 346 -2.11 -4.23 10.65
CA TYR A 346 -2.81 -3.56 11.73
C TYR A 346 -3.45 -4.64 12.61
N SER A 347 -2.84 -4.88 13.77
CA SER A 347 -3.37 -5.82 14.77
C SER A 347 -4.06 -5.07 15.90
N GLU A 348 -5.08 -5.66 16.49
CA GLU A 348 -5.59 -5.17 17.78
C GLU A 348 -4.61 -5.55 18.91
N SER A 349 -4.19 -4.59 19.74
CA SER A 349 -3.37 -4.88 20.91
C SER A 349 -4.12 -5.71 21.95
N THR A 350 -3.38 -6.39 22.84
CA THR A 350 -3.91 -7.06 24.04
C THR A 350 -4.91 -6.21 24.83
N ARG A 351 -6.04 -6.82 25.14
CA ARG A 351 -7.19 -6.22 25.84
C ARG A 351 -6.87 -6.01 27.33
N TYR A 352 -7.09 -4.80 27.84
CA TYR A 352 -7.04 -4.53 29.28
C TYR A 352 -8.44 -4.19 29.79
N GLU A 353 -8.98 -5.04 30.66
CA GLU A 353 -10.22 -4.75 31.38
C GLU A 353 -9.93 -3.87 32.60
N VAL A 354 -10.50 -2.66 32.63
CA VAL A 354 -10.69 -1.91 33.88
C VAL A 354 -12.17 -2.02 34.25
N PRO A 355 -12.51 -2.54 35.44
CA PRO A 355 -13.90 -2.67 35.87
C PRO A 355 -14.67 -1.34 35.77
N GLY A 356 -15.72 -1.29 34.95
CA GLY A 356 -16.62 -0.14 34.84
C GLY A 356 -16.34 0.86 33.69
N ALA A 357 -15.44 0.55 32.76
CA ALA A 357 -15.20 1.37 31.56
C ALA A 357 -15.41 0.56 30.26
N THR A 358 -15.71 1.25 29.15
CA THR A 358 -15.79 0.66 27.81
C THR A 358 -14.44 0.12 27.38
N GLU A 359 -14.45 -1.06 26.73
CA GLU A 359 -13.29 -1.74 26.16
C GLU A 359 -12.46 -0.79 25.28
N ARG A 360 -11.14 -0.75 25.49
CA ARG A 360 -10.21 0.00 24.64
C ARG A 360 -9.14 -0.96 24.12
N ALA A 361 -9.21 -1.26 22.83
CA ALA A 361 -8.09 -1.80 22.07
C ALA A 361 -7.27 -0.64 21.50
N SER A 362 -5.95 -0.67 21.65
CA SER A 362 -5.06 0.20 20.87
C SER A 362 -4.71 -0.53 19.58
N PRO A 363 -4.85 0.08 18.39
CA PRO A 363 -4.30 -0.51 17.18
C PRO A 363 -2.77 -0.58 17.32
N ALA A 364 -2.21 -1.76 17.08
CA ALA A 364 -0.78 -2.03 17.06
C ALA A 364 -0.37 -2.31 15.61
N VAL A 365 0.54 -1.50 15.08
CA VAL A 365 1.07 -1.68 13.74
C VAL A 365 2.34 -2.51 13.79
N THR A 366 2.41 -3.51 12.93
CA THR A 366 3.58 -4.37 12.76
C THR A 366 3.95 -4.42 11.28
N LEU A 367 5.24 -4.31 10.97
CA LEU A 367 5.72 -4.50 9.60
C LEU A 367 6.03 -5.97 9.38
N ILE A 368 5.72 -6.48 8.19
CA ILE A 368 5.73 -7.92 7.93
C ILE A 368 6.70 -8.22 6.79
N SER A 369 7.53 -9.25 6.99
CA SER A 369 8.30 -9.90 5.94
C SER A 369 7.92 -11.38 5.89
N LEU A 370 7.51 -11.85 4.70
CA LEU A 370 7.07 -13.23 4.49
C LEU A 370 8.11 -14.01 3.67
N GLY A 371 8.56 -15.14 4.21
CA GLY A 371 9.38 -16.12 3.51
C GLY A 371 8.99 -17.53 3.94
N SER A 372 9.95 -18.44 4.14
CA SER A 372 9.68 -19.71 4.85
C SER A 372 9.27 -19.52 6.32
N THR A 373 9.30 -18.29 6.81
CA THR A 373 9.05 -17.86 8.18
C THR A 373 8.24 -16.57 8.12
N LEU A 374 7.30 -16.39 9.03
CA LEU A 374 6.62 -15.11 9.26
C LEU A 374 7.51 -14.24 10.14
N ARG A 375 7.92 -13.06 9.65
CA ARG A 375 8.70 -12.11 10.43
C ARG A 375 7.88 -10.87 10.74
N LYS A 376 7.82 -10.52 12.01
CA LYS A 376 7.19 -9.31 12.56
C LYS A 376 8.27 -8.34 12.98
N ILE A 377 8.29 -7.18 12.34
CA ILE A 377 9.32 -6.15 12.51
C ILE A 377 8.69 -4.95 13.20
N ASN A 378 9.30 -4.52 14.30
CA ASN A 378 8.88 -3.32 15.03
C ASN A 378 9.24 -2.08 14.18
N PRO A 379 8.27 -1.20 13.85
CA PRO A 379 8.50 -0.05 12.99
C PRO A 379 9.40 1.04 13.59
N GLU A 380 9.54 1.09 14.91
CA GLU A 380 10.36 2.09 15.61
C GLU A 380 11.80 1.65 15.77
N THR A 381 12.02 0.38 16.13
CA THR A 381 13.35 -0.13 16.52
C THR A 381 14.00 -1.04 15.50
N GLY A 382 13.26 -1.52 14.50
CA GLY A 382 13.72 -2.55 13.57
C GLY A 382 13.97 -3.92 14.22
N SER A 383 13.49 -4.14 15.45
CA SER A 383 13.57 -5.43 16.13
C SER A 383 12.65 -6.44 15.47
N VAL A 384 13.11 -7.69 15.32
CA VAL A 384 12.41 -8.74 14.57
C VAL A 384 12.00 -9.88 15.50
N SER A 385 10.75 -10.31 15.39
CA SER A 385 10.22 -11.55 15.98
C SER A 385 9.84 -12.51 14.85
N GLU A 386 10.25 -13.77 14.96
CA GLU A 386 10.02 -14.79 13.95
C GLU A 386 9.02 -15.83 14.45
N TYR A 387 8.10 -16.24 13.57
CA TYR A 387 7.07 -17.24 13.83
C TYR A 387 6.98 -18.22 12.66
N PRO A 388 6.46 -19.44 12.86
CA PRO A 388 6.15 -20.33 11.75
C PRO A 388 5.22 -19.66 10.74
N GLY A 389 5.57 -19.78 9.46
CA GLY A 389 4.85 -19.14 8.37
C GLY A 389 5.21 -19.75 7.03
N MET A 390 4.66 -19.19 5.97
CA MET A 390 4.95 -19.59 4.60
C MET A 390 5.00 -18.36 3.69
N SER A 391 5.63 -18.49 2.53
CA SER A 391 5.53 -17.49 1.48
C SER A 391 4.11 -17.50 0.94
N GLY A 392 3.52 -16.33 0.70
CA GLY A 392 2.18 -16.24 0.14
C GLY A 392 1.82 -14.83 -0.28
N THR A 393 0.62 -14.71 -0.83
CA THR A 393 0.01 -13.49 -1.34
C THR A 393 -0.96 -12.94 -0.31
N PHE A 394 -0.74 -11.69 0.10
CA PHE A 394 -1.48 -10.98 1.12
C PHE A 394 -2.74 -10.30 0.56
N TYR A 395 -3.86 -11.01 0.45
CA TYR A 395 -5.06 -10.50 -0.23
C TYR A 395 -5.96 -9.59 0.63
N ASP A 396 -5.81 -9.64 1.96
CA ASP A 396 -6.57 -8.82 2.91
C ASP A 396 -5.83 -8.85 4.24
N ASP A 397 -5.80 -7.79 5.04
CA ASP A 397 -5.15 -7.84 6.38
C ASP A 397 -6.10 -8.49 7.40
N PRO A 398 -5.71 -9.54 8.15
CA PRO A 398 -4.38 -10.15 8.28
C PRO A 398 -4.21 -11.54 7.60
N TYR A 399 -4.73 -11.72 6.40
CA TYR A 399 -4.86 -12.98 5.68
C TYR A 399 -3.94 -13.14 4.48
N VAL A 400 -3.43 -14.36 4.32
CA VAL A 400 -2.45 -14.73 3.32
C VAL A 400 -2.88 -16.02 2.62
N LEU A 401 -2.72 -16.06 1.30
CA LEU A 401 -2.90 -17.23 0.46
C LEU A 401 -1.54 -17.81 0.05
N SER A 402 -1.28 -19.05 0.40
CA SER A 402 -0.04 -19.76 0.09
C SER A 402 -0.30 -21.03 -0.70
N VAL A 403 0.25 -21.12 -1.91
CA VAL A 403 0.24 -22.37 -2.68
C VAL A 403 1.38 -23.28 -2.21
N GLN A 404 1.04 -24.47 -1.73
CA GLN A 404 2.00 -25.49 -1.33
C GLN A 404 2.01 -26.67 -2.29
N ASN A 405 3.20 -27.02 -2.78
CA ASN A 405 3.41 -28.24 -3.56
C ASN A 405 3.55 -29.45 -2.61
N LEU A 406 2.70 -30.47 -2.78
CA LEU A 406 2.71 -31.71 -2.00
C LEU A 406 3.46 -32.84 -2.69
N GLY A 407 3.95 -32.61 -3.91
CA GLY A 407 4.55 -33.63 -4.77
C GLY A 407 3.50 -34.43 -5.56
N GLY A 408 3.95 -35.08 -6.63
CA GLY A 408 3.08 -35.89 -7.50
C GLY A 408 2.03 -35.08 -8.29
N GLY A 409 2.25 -33.77 -8.48
CA GLY A 409 1.30 -32.87 -9.14
C GLY A 409 0.19 -32.35 -8.21
N ASN A 410 0.10 -32.87 -6.98
CA ASN A 410 -0.86 -32.41 -5.99
C ASN A 410 -0.38 -31.11 -5.35
N ARG A 411 -1.28 -30.14 -5.24
CA ARG A 411 -1.03 -28.86 -4.62
C ARG A 411 -2.20 -28.52 -3.73
N ARG A 412 -1.95 -27.69 -2.73
CA ARG A 412 -2.98 -27.13 -1.88
C ARG A 412 -2.83 -25.63 -1.77
N LEU A 413 -3.93 -24.92 -1.71
CA LEU A 413 -3.98 -23.50 -1.41
C LEU A 413 -4.34 -23.36 0.07
N ILE A 414 -3.45 -22.73 0.82
CA ILE A 414 -3.57 -22.53 2.25
C ILE A 414 -3.92 -21.06 2.48
N ASN A 415 -5.12 -20.82 3.00
CA ASN A 415 -5.50 -19.52 3.55
C ASN A 415 -5.09 -19.52 5.03
N TRP A 416 -4.26 -18.58 5.45
CA TRP A 416 -3.77 -18.52 6.83
C TRP A 416 -3.59 -17.08 7.30
N THR A 417 -3.49 -16.88 8.61
CA THR A 417 -3.40 -15.53 9.21
C THR A 417 -2.04 -15.24 9.84
N ILE A 418 -1.60 -13.99 9.67
CA ILE A 418 -0.42 -13.46 10.37
C ILE A 418 -0.74 -12.93 11.76
N ALA A 419 -2.02 -12.91 12.19
CA ALA A 419 -2.43 -12.44 13.50
C ALA A 419 -1.86 -13.30 14.64
N GLY A 420 -1.72 -12.72 15.84
CA GLY A 420 -1.24 -13.44 17.02
C GLY A 420 0.24 -13.85 17.00
N SER A 421 0.68 -14.55 18.05
CA SER A 421 2.09 -14.88 18.30
C SER A 421 2.32 -16.36 18.61
N THR A 422 1.43 -17.24 18.14
CA THR A 422 1.57 -18.70 18.31
C THR A 422 2.74 -19.25 17.49
N ASP A 423 3.43 -20.22 18.08
CA ASP A 423 4.49 -21.04 17.47
C ASP A 423 3.95 -22.34 16.84
N ASP A 424 2.63 -22.53 16.81
CA ASP A 424 1.98 -23.60 16.05
C ASP A 424 1.37 -23.04 14.76
N PHE A 425 1.96 -23.38 13.62
CA PHE A 425 1.44 -22.94 12.31
C PHE A 425 0.01 -23.43 12.05
N SER A 426 -0.38 -24.59 12.60
CA SER A 426 -1.70 -25.16 12.35
C SER A 426 -2.83 -24.29 12.92
N GLU A 427 -2.57 -23.57 14.02
CA GLU A 427 -3.49 -22.60 14.60
C GLU A 427 -3.67 -21.34 13.73
N ARG A 428 -2.78 -21.11 12.76
CA ARG A 428 -2.86 -19.99 11.81
C ARG A 428 -3.62 -20.35 10.53
N VAL A 429 -3.81 -21.63 10.23
CA VAL A 429 -4.44 -22.09 8.99
C VAL A 429 -5.95 -21.93 9.08
N MET A 430 -6.50 -21.04 8.26
CA MET A 430 -7.94 -20.77 8.14
C MET A 430 -8.60 -21.63 7.08
N GLY A 431 -7.87 -21.98 6.03
CA GLY A 431 -8.35 -22.76 4.90
C GLY A 431 -7.22 -23.56 4.28
N ASN A 432 -7.55 -24.74 3.78
CA ASN A 432 -6.59 -25.64 3.18
C ASN A 432 -7.31 -26.52 2.16
N ILE A 433 -7.25 -26.10 0.91
CA ILE A 433 -8.00 -26.70 -0.20
C ILE A 433 -7.06 -27.29 -1.22
N THR A 434 -7.52 -28.26 -2.01
CA THR A 434 -6.76 -28.68 -3.19
C THR A 434 -6.74 -27.53 -4.19
N TRP A 435 -5.62 -27.34 -4.85
CA TRP A 435 -5.44 -26.22 -5.78
C TRP A 435 -4.93 -26.71 -7.14
N PRO A 436 -5.52 -26.28 -8.26
CA PRO A 436 -5.16 -26.79 -9.58
C PRO A 436 -3.79 -26.28 -10.08
N TRP A 437 -3.34 -25.11 -9.61
CA TRP A 437 -2.21 -24.40 -10.21
C TRP A 437 -0.98 -24.30 -9.29
N SER A 438 0.19 -24.00 -9.84
CA SER A 438 1.43 -23.80 -9.06
C SER A 438 1.54 -22.42 -8.40
N ASN A 439 0.66 -21.50 -8.77
CA ASN A 439 0.52 -20.14 -8.27
C ASN A 439 -0.98 -19.81 -8.16
N LEU A 440 -1.36 -18.58 -7.78
CA LEU A 440 -2.77 -18.21 -7.70
C LEU A 440 -3.46 -18.01 -9.05
N GLY A 441 -2.73 -17.96 -10.16
CA GLY A 441 -3.22 -17.50 -11.46
C GLY A 441 -2.37 -16.34 -11.98
N HIS A 442 -2.68 -15.83 -13.18
CA HIS A 442 -2.02 -14.61 -13.69
C HIS A 442 -2.68 -13.36 -13.09
N SER A 443 -4.01 -13.36 -13.00
CA SER A 443 -4.79 -12.25 -12.45
C SER A 443 -5.78 -12.75 -11.41
N GLN A 444 -6.08 -11.93 -10.41
CA GLN A 444 -6.98 -12.28 -9.32
C GLN A 444 -7.94 -11.12 -9.07
N ASP A 445 -9.22 -11.43 -9.00
CA ASP A 445 -10.21 -10.54 -8.44
C ASP A 445 -10.55 -11.05 -7.03
N PHE A 446 -9.98 -10.39 -6.02
CA PHE A 446 -10.18 -10.76 -4.62
C PHE A 446 -11.56 -10.36 -4.08
N GLU A 447 -12.31 -9.49 -4.77
CA GLU A 447 -13.70 -9.18 -4.39
C GLU A 447 -14.64 -10.33 -4.77
N SER A 448 -14.43 -10.91 -5.95
CA SER A 448 -15.16 -12.12 -6.36
C SER A 448 -14.52 -13.41 -5.87
N MET A 449 -13.30 -13.34 -5.31
CA MET A 449 -12.44 -14.47 -4.94
C MET A 449 -12.24 -15.46 -6.09
N ILE A 450 -12.07 -14.94 -7.31
CA ILE A 450 -11.82 -15.73 -8.51
C ILE A 450 -10.46 -15.34 -9.07
N ALA A 451 -9.67 -16.35 -9.42
CA ALA A 451 -8.45 -16.17 -10.15
C ALA A 451 -8.58 -16.67 -11.59
N ALA A 452 -7.86 -16.01 -12.50
CA ALA A 452 -7.87 -16.33 -13.91
C ALA A 452 -6.47 -16.57 -14.46
N ILE A 453 -6.38 -17.45 -15.44
CA ILE A 453 -5.20 -17.71 -16.25
C ILE A 453 -5.57 -17.49 -17.71
N THR A 454 -4.77 -16.68 -18.38
CA THR A 454 -4.73 -16.49 -19.82
C THR A 454 -3.49 -17.20 -20.37
N ASN A 455 -3.67 -18.34 -21.03
CA ASN A 455 -2.60 -19.06 -21.71
C ASN A 455 -2.76 -18.91 -23.21
N ARG A 456 -1.67 -18.94 -23.96
CA ARG A 456 -1.77 -19.20 -25.39
C ARG A 456 -1.97 -20.69 -25.58
N ILE A 457 -2.93 -21.09 -26.42
CA ILE A 457 -3.08 -22.49 -26.79
C ILE A 457 -1.96 -22.81 -27.74
N GLU A 458 -1.02 -23.53 -27.18
CA GLU A 458 0.01 -24.21 -27.92
C GLU A 458 -0.12 -25.66 -27.48
N PRO A 459 -0.97 -26.46 -28.14
CA PRO A 459 -1.16 -27.84 -27.72
C PRO A 459 0.21 -28.50 -27.69
N GLU A 460 0.50 -29.25 -26.62
CA GLU A 460 1.67 -30.14 -26.60
C GLU A 460 1.67 -31.08 -27.82
N SER A 461 0.51 -31.25 -28.46
CA SER A 461 0.32 -31.96 -29.71
C SER A 461 0.61 -31.18 -31.02
N MET A 462 0.83 -29.84 -31.09
CA MET A 462 0.92 -29.09 -32.39
C MET A 462 1.80 -27.81 -32.51
N ALA A 463 2.33 -27.18 -31.45
CA ALA A 463 3.34 -26.10 -31.54
C ALA A 463 3.07 -24.93 -32.52
N ALA A 464 1.85 -24.40 -32.56
CA ALA A 464 1.53 -23.09 -33.16
C ALA A 464 0.42 -22.43 -32.36
N TYR A 465 0.52 -21.12 -32.13
CA TYR A 465 -0.52 -20.34 -31.47
C TYR A 465 -1.68 -20.13 -32.44
N TYR A 466 -2.84 -20.69 -32.14
CA TYR A 466 -4.06 -20.45 -32.91
C TYR A 466 -5.23 -19.95 -32.06
N GLY A 467 -4.96 -19.66 -30.79
CA GLY A 467 -5.94 -19.19 -29.83
C GLY A 467 -5.35 -19.05 -28.44
N SER A 468 -6.20 -18.75 -27.48
CA SER A 468 -5.87 -18.66 -26.07
C SER A 468 -6.80 -19.55 -25.23
N GLU A 469 -6.23 -20.25 -24.26
CA GLU A 469 -6.98 -21.00 -23.25
C GLU A 469 -7.16 -20.05 -22.08
N LEU A 470 -8.41 -19.87 -21.72
CA LEU A 470 -8.83 -19.07 -20.59
C LEU A 470 -9.34 -20.03 -19.52
N ILE A 471 -8.82 -19.89 -18.30
CA ILE A 471 -9.24 -20.73 -17.17
C ILE A 471 -9.56 -19.82 -15.99
N ALA A 472 -10.69 -20.03 -15.34
CA ALA A 472 -10.98 -19.43 -14.04
C ALA A 472 -11.07 -20.50 -12.97
N ALA A 473 -10.54 -20.21 -11.79
CA ALA A 473 -10.67 -21.03 -10.61
C ALA A 473 -11.07 -20.18 -9.40
N ASP A 474 -11.90 -20.75 -8.56
CA ASP A 474 -12.41 -20.12 -7.36
C ASP A 474 -11.40 -20.27 -6.22
N LEU A 475 -10.94 -19.16 -5.64
CA LEU A 475 -9.90 -19.12 -4.61
C LEU A 475 -10.37 -19.67 -3.25
N ILE A 476 -11.67 -19.88 -3.07
CA ILE A 476 -12.27 -20.40 -1.83
C ILE A 476 -12.36 -21.92 -1.89
N THR A 477 -12.80 -22.46 -3.04
CA THR A 477 -13.09 -23.89 -3.23
C THR A 477 -11.97 -24.64 -3.93
N GLY A 478 -11.16 -23.95 -4.73
CA GLY A 478 -10.16 -24.56 -5.60
C GLY A 478 -10.74 -25.18 -6.87
N GLU A 479 -12.05 -25.03 -7.10
CA GLU A 479 -12.72 -25.54 -8.29
C GLU A 479 -12.34 -24.71 -9.52
N VAL A 480 -12.04 -25.39 -10.63
CA VAL A 480 -11.96 -24.75 -11.94
C VAL A 480 -13.38 -24.49 -12.41
N LEU A 481 -13.79 -23.23 -12.40
CA LEU A 481 -15.15 -22.79 -12.78
C LEU A 481 -15.42 -23.04 -14.26
N TRP A 482 -14.44 -22.74 -15.11
CA TRP A 482 -14.52 -22.98 -16.54
C TRP A 482 -13.13 -22.99 -17.18
N THR A 483 -13.05 -23.68 -18.31
CA THR A 483 -11.93 -23.64 -19.26
C THR A 483 -12.52 -23.36 -20.63
N LYS A 484 -12.03 -22.33 -21.31
CA LYS A 484 -12.50 -21.93 -22.65
C LYS A 484 -11.33 -21.68 -23.58
N ASP A 485 -11.38 -22.32 -24.73
CA ASP A 485 -10.52 -22.00 -25.85
C ASP A 485 -11.17 -20.90 -26.69
N VAL A 486 -10.47 -19.79 -26.88
CA VAL A 486 -10.89 -18.69 -27.75
C VAL A 486 -9.97 -18.59 -28.96
N SER A 487 -10.51 -18.16 -30.10
CA SER A 487 -9.72 -17.90 -31.30
C SER A 487 -8.88 -16.62 -31.20
N ASP A 488 -9.22 -15.74 -30.26
CA ASP A 488 -8.46 -14.53 -29.96
C ASP A 488 -7.09 -14.93 -29.42
N ILE A 489 -6.03 -14.32 -29.96
CA ILE A 489 -4.68 -14.51 -29.46
C ILE A 489 -4.41 -13.38 -28.48
N ILE A 490 -4.27 -13.72 -27.20
CA ILE A 490 -3.90 -12.76 -26.16
C ILE A 490 -2.44 -12.37 -26.34
N TYR A 491 -2.18 -11.06 -26.35
CA TYR A 491 -0.86 -10.50 -26.60
C TYR A 491 0.15 -10.93 -25.52
N SER A 492 -0.18 -10.69 -24.25
CA SER A 492 0.59 -11.07 -23.08
C SER A 492 -0.32 -11.29 -21.88
N SER A 493 0.00 -12.24 -21.00
CA SER A 493 -0.69 -12.39 -19.73
C SER A 493 -0.44 -11.20 -18.80
N SER A 494 0.69 -10.49 -18.93
CA SER A 494 1.02 -9.28 -18.14
C SER A 494 0.09 -8.09 -18.37
N THR A 495 -0.74 -8.12 -19.42
CA THR A 495 -1.76 -7.09 -19.66
C THR A 495 -3.17 -7.57 -19.27
N THR A 496 -3.25 -8.73 -18.63
CA THR A 496 -4.50 -9.28 -18.13
C THR A 496 -4.79 -8.63 -16.79
N VAL A 497 -5.99 -8.15 -16.59
CA VAL A 497 -6.44 -7.59 -15.30
C VAL A 497 -7.78 -8.24 -14.96
N ALA A 498 -7.94 -8.62 -13.70
CA ALA A 498 -9.18 -9.18 -13.19
C ALA A 498 -9.77 -8.24 -12.14
N ASP A 499 -10.94 -7.67 -12.43
CA ASP A 499 -11.65 -6.77 -11.53
C ASP A 499 -13.13 -6.68 -11.91
N HIS A 500 -13.98 -6.18 -11.01
CA HIS A 500 -15.43 -6.03 -11.25
C HIS A 500 -16.12 -7.31 -11.75
N GLY A 501 -15.68 -8.48 -11.26
CA GLY A 501 -16.19 -9.79 -11.70
C GLY A 501 -15.84 -10.14 -13.15
N LYS A 502 -14.88 -9.47 -13.77
CA LYS A 502 -14.46 -9.67 -15.16
C LYS A 502 -12.95 -9.89 -15.22
N VAL A 503 -12.49 -10.56 -16.29
CA VAL A 503 -11.08 -10.63 -16.68
C VAL A 503 -10.95 -10.00 -18.06
N ALA A 504 -10.11 -8.98 -18.18
CA ALA A 504 -9.86 -8.27 -19.43
C ALA A 504 -8.42 -8.49 -19.90
N ALA A 505 -8.22 -8.69 -21.20
CA ALA A 505 -6.89 -8.84 -21.79
C ALA A 505 -6.78 -8.19 -23.16
N VAL A 506 -5.58 -7.71 -23.51
CA VAL A 506 -5.27 -7.19 -24.85
C VAL A 506 -5.17 -8.34 -25.85
N THR A 507 -5.89 -8.23 -26.95
CA THR A 507 -5.79 -9.13 -28.09
C THR A 507 -4.73 -8.62 -29.08
N MET A 508 -4.18 -9.52 -29.92
CA MET A 508 -3.32 -9.13 -31.05
C MET A 508 -4.06 -8.34 -32.15
N ALA A 509 -5.37 -8.07 -31.98
CA ALA A 509 -6.13 -7.16 -32.83
C ALA A 509 -6.16 -5.71 -32.30
N GLY A 510 -5.43 -5.42 -31.21
CA GLY A 510 -5.37 -4.08 -30.62
C GLY A 510 -6.64 -3.67 -29.89
N THR A 511 -7.48 -4.64 -29.49
CA THR A 511 -8.65 -4.44 -28.64
C THR A 511 -8.39 -4.99 -27.26
N TYR A 512 -8.99 -4.38 -26.25
CA TYR A 512 -9.24 -5.05 -24.99
C TYR A 512 -10.52 -5.87 -25.11
N LYS A 513 -10.49 -7.07 -24.57
CA LYS A 513 -11.66 -7.93 -24.50
C LYS A 513 -11.82 -8.45 -23.08
N ALA A 514 -13.04 -8.40 -22.58
CA ALA A 514 -13.36 -8.87 -21.24
C ALA A 514 -14.31 -10.05 -21.26
N TRP A 515 -14.10 -10.95 -20.31
CA TRP A 515 -14.95 -12.09 -20.04
C TRP A 515 -15.41 -12.04 -18.59
N ASP A 516 -16.66 -12.39 -18.36
CA ASP A 516 -17.19 -12.57 -17.01
C ASP A 516 -16.44 -13.71 -16.30
N LEU A 517 -15.88 -13.45 -15.11
CA LEU A 517 -15.04 -14.38 -14.36
C LEU A 517 -15.78 -15.64 -13.93
N ARG A 518 -17.10 -15.58 -13.77
CA ARG A 518 -17.91 -16.70 -13.28
C ARG A 518 -18.38 -17.63 -14.39
N THR A 519 -18.67 -17.08 -15.57
CA THR A 519 -19.29 -17.81 -16.69
C THR A 519 -18.37 -17.95 -17.91
N GLY A 520 -17.31 -17.15 -17.98
CA GLY A 520 -16.41 -17.02 -19.13
C GLY A 520 -17.09 -16.45 -20.37
N ASN A 521 -18.29 -15.89 -20.26
CA ASN A 521 -18.98 -15.28 -21.40
C ASN A 521 -18.33 -13.94 -21.71
N VAL A 522 -18.28 -13.56 -22.99
CA VAL A 522 -17.78 -12.23 -23.38
C VAL A 522 -18.68 -11.18 -22.74
N ALA A 523 -18.09 -10.31 -21.94
CA ALA A 523 -18.76 -9.17 -21.33
C ALA A 523 -18.81 -8.01 -22.32
N TRP A 524 -17.64 -7.63 -22.84
CA TRP A 524 -17.47 -6.57 -23.81
C TRP A 524 -16.17 -6.73 -24.61
N GLU A 525 -16.06 -5.97 -25.70
CA GLU A 525 -14.84 -5.80 -26.49
C GLU A 525 -14.71 -4.32 -26.85
N SER A 526 -13.54 -3.73 -26.58
CA SER A 526 -13.30 -2.31 -26.80
C SER A 526 -13.25 -1.97 -28.29
N PRO A 527 -13.41 -0.68 -28.65
CA PRO A 527 -12.89 -0.19 -29.91
C PRO A 527 -11.38 -0.53 -30.06
N PRO A 528 -10.87 -0.72 -31.29
CA PRO A 528 -9.45 -0.89 -31.51
C PRO A 528 -8.68 0.39 -31.14
N MET A 529 -7.52 0.22 -30.52
CA MET A 529 -6.58 1.33 -30.24
C MET A 529 -5.99 1.90 -31.54
N ASP A 530 -5.38 3.09 -31.43
CA ASP A 530 -4.94 3.85 -32.60
C ASP A 530 -3.83 3.13 -33.40
N TYR A 531 -3.88 3.36 -34.71
CA TYR A 531 -2.82 2.96 -35.65
C TYR A 531 -1.65 3.95 -35.59
N PRO A 532 -0.39 3.54 -35.81
CA PRO A 532 0.06 2.19 -36.16
C PRO A 532 0.39 1.26 -34.98
N TRP A 533 0.90 1.79 -33.87
CA TRP A 533 1.58 0.95 -32.89
C TRP A 533 0.62 0.23 -31.94
N SER A 534 -0.43 0.91 -31.49
CA SER A 534 -1.36 0.37 -30.50
C SER A 534 -2.41 -0.56 -31.11
N SER A 535 -2.73 -0.38 -32.40
CA SER A 535 -3.66 -1.24 -33.16
C SER A 535 -3.26 -2.73 -33.26
N ALA A 536 -2.01 -3.08 -32.93
CA ALA A 536 -1.55 -4.48 -32.87
C ALA A 536 -1.52 -5.05 -31.44
N GLY A 537 -1.88 -4.24 -30.42
CA GLY A 537 -1.76 -4.58 -29.00
C GLY A 537 -0.31 -4.73 -28.51
N PHE A 538 0.67 -4.42 -29.37
CA PHE A 538 2.09 -4.72 -29.20
C PHE A 538 2.84 -3.65 -28.41
N GLY A 539 3.83 -4.08 -27.63
CA GLY A 539 4.96 -3.26 -27.20
C GLY A 539 4.95 -2.90 -25.72
N ALA A 540 3.83 -3.06 -25.02
CA ALA A 540 3.69 -2.69 -23.62
C ALA A 540 3.07 -3.83 -22.79
N TYR A 541 3.46 -3.96 -21.52
CA TYR A 541 3.29 -5.18 -20.71
C TYR A 541 2.65 -4.91 -19.35
N ASP A 542 1.91 -3.82 -19.24
CA ASP A 542 1.28 -3.43 -17.99
C ASP A 542 -0.11 -2.87 -18.25
N ALA A 543 -0.97 -3.05 -17.25
CA ALA A 543 -2.30 -2.52 -17.17
C ALA A 543 -2.76 -2.51 -15.70
N THR A 544 -3.49 -1.47 -15.31
CA THR A 544 -3.93 -1.28 -13.92
C THR A 544 -5.41 -0.96 -13.88
N SER A 545 -6.14 -1.52 -12.91
CA SER A 545 -7.53 -1.15 -12.61
C SER A 545 -7.61 -0.11 -11.49
N ALA A 546 -8.39 0.96 -11.67
CA ALA A 546 -8.85 1.85 -10.59
C ALA A 546 -9.96 2.82 -11.06
N TYR A 547 -10.81 3.25 -10.14
CA TYR A 547 -11.85 4.26 -10.37
C TYR A 547 -12.85 3.87 -11.49
N GLY A 548 -13.21 2.59 -11.58
CA GLY A 548 -14.06 2.06 -12.64
C GLY A 548 -13.41 2.00 -14.03
N MET A 549 -12.10 2.22 -14.12
CA MET A 549 -11.35 2.22 -15.38
C MET A 549 -10.19 1.22 -15.38
N LEU A 550 -9.85 0.78 -16.58
CA LEU A 550 -8.66 0.00 -16.91
C LEU A 550 -7.67 0.89 -17.68
N TYR A 551 -6.50 1.13 -17.10
CA TYR A 551 -5.45 1.97 -17.69
C TYR A 551 -4.38 1.12 -18.38
N ARG A 552 -3.95 1.55 -19.57
CA ARG A 552 -3.05 0.79 -20.42
C ARG A 552 -1.95 1.66 -21.02
N GLN A 553 -0.69 1.32 -20.77
CA GLN A 553 0.45 1.92 -21.43
C GLN A 553 0.57 1.41 -22.87
N ALA A 554 0.91 2.26 -23.83
CA ALA A 554 1.13 1.87 -25.21
C ALA A 554 2.19 2.76 -25.88
N TYR A 555 2.63 2.41 -27.08
CA TYR A 555 3.73 3.12 -27.74
C TYR A 555 3.35 4.50 -28.31
N ASP A 556 2.06 4.78 -28.44
CA ASP A 556 1.54 6.09 -28.83
C ASP A 556 0.88 6.85 -27.67
N GLY A 557 0.89 6.31 -26.44
CA GLY A 557 0.24 6.96 -25.31
C GLY A 557 -0.21 6.03 -24.21
N VAL A 558 -1.07 6.56 -23.33
CA VAL A 558 -1.77 5.79 -22.29
C VAL A 558 -3.27 5.87 -22.56
N TYR A 559 -3.97 4.74 -22.48
CA TYR A 559 -5.42 4.65 -22.69
C TYR A 559 -6.12 4.37 -21.37
N ALA A 560 -7.31 4.92 -21.20
CA ALA A 560 -8.28 4.47 -20.20
C ALA A 560 -9.48 3.83 -20.89
N PHE A 561 -9.90 2.67 -20.38
CA PHE A 561 -11.09 1.96 -20.81
C PHE A 561 -12.10 1.90 -19.66
N ASP A 562 -13.37 2.07 -19.96
CA ASP A 562 -14.46 1.90 -19.00
C ASP A 562 -14.68 0.40 -18.69
N TRP A 563 -14.81 0.02 -17.43
CA TRP A 563 -15.00 -1.39 -17.03
C TRP A 563 -16.39 -1.96 -17.33
N ASP A 564 -17.40 -1.12 -17.49
CA ASP A 564 -18.78 -1.55 -17.72
C ASP A 564 -18.98 -1.94 -19.19
N ASP A 565 -18.44 -1.16 -20.13
CA ASP A 565 -18.67 -1.36 -21.56
C ASP A 565 -17.42 -1.47 -22.45
N GLY A 566 -16.22 -1.24 -21.90
CA GLY A 566 -14.96 -1.32 -22.63
C GLY A 566 -14.68 -0.13 -23.56
N SER A 567 -15.47 0.93 -23.51
CA SER A 567 -15.22 2.14 -24.32
C SER A 567 -13.92 2.84 -23.92
N ILE A 568 -13.24 3.45 -24.89
CA ILE A 568 -12.07 4.29 -24.63
C ILE A 568 -12.57 5.63 -24.07
N VAL A 569 -12.24 5.92 -22.82
CA VAL A 569 -12.63 7.15 -22.12
C VAL A 569 -11.72 8.31 -22.55
N TRP A 570 -10.40 8.07 -22.54
CA TRP A 570 -9.39 9.03 -22.97
C TRP A 570 -8.12 8.34 -23.47
N HIS A 571 -7.30 9.10 -24.22
CA HIS A 571 -5.98 8.69 -24.73
C HIS A 571 -4.97 9.82 -24.52
N TYR A 572 -4.09 9.65 -23.54
CA TYR A 572 -2.99 10.58 -23.25
C TYR A 572 -1.84 10.35 -24.22
N LYS A 573 -1.36 11.40 -24.89
CA LYS A 573 -0.25 11.34 -25.85
C LYS A 573 0.96 12.12 -25.35
N SER A 574 2.16 11.60 -25.63
CA SER A 574 3.43 12.28 -25.35
C SER A 574 4.18 12.54 -26.66
N PRO A 575 3.89 13.65 -27.36
CA PRO A 575 4.56 13.96 -28.62
C PRO A 575 6.04 14.23 -28.40
N SER A 576 6.87 13.69 -29.29
CA SER A 576 8.29 13.98 -29.29
C SER A 576 8.55 15.38 -29.83
N GLU A 577 9.31 16.17 -29.07
CA GLU A 577 9.82 17.48 -29.50
C GLU A 577 10.68 17.35 -30.77
N PHE A 578 11.31 16.19 -30.98
CA PHE A 578 12.23 15.94 -32.08
C PHE A 578 11.91 14.59 -32.73
N ALA A 579 11.21 14.62 -33.87
CA ALA A 579 10.70 13.43 -34.56
C ALA A 579 11.73 12.32 -34.89
N TYR A 580 13.04 12.59 -34.85
CA TYR A 580 14.10 11.58 -35.06
C TYR A 580 14.56 10.87 -33.78
N GLU A 581 14.13 11.32 -32.59
CA GLU A 581 14.47 10.66 -31.33
C GLU A 581 13.68 9.38 -31.12
N THR A 582 12.52 9.26 -31.73
CA THR A 582 11.62 8.13 -31.54
C THR A 582 11.25 7.50 -32.88
N PRO A 583 11.21 6.16 -32.97
CA PRO A 583 10.65 5.48 -34.14
C PRO A 583 9.12 5.44 -34.10
N TYR A 584 8.50 5.78 -32.97
CA TYR A 584 7.06 5.67 -32.77
C TYR A 584 6.33 6.94 -33.21
N THR A 585 5.11 6.78 -33.70
CA THR A 585 4.28 7.89 -34.23
C THR A 585 2.82 7.65 -33.91
N ASP A 586 2.03 8.71 -33.82
CA ASP A 586 0.58 8.55 -33.80
C ASP A 586 0.00 8.37 -35.22
N SER A 587 -1.33 8.39 -35.31
CA SER A 587 -2.09 8.22 -36.55
C SER A 587 -1.89 9.37 -37.55
N ASP A 588 -1.51 10.56 -37.08
CA ASP A 588 -1.18 11.72 -37.91
C ASP A 588 0.31 11.74 -38.33
N GLY A 589 1.10 10.76 -37.87
CA GLY A 589 2.52 10.65 -38.15
C GLY A 589 3.40 11.58 -37.30
N ILE A 590 2.86 12.14 -36.21
CA ILE A 590 3.62 12.92 -35.25
C ILE A 590 4.44 11.94 -34.40
N GLY A 591 5.74 12.18 -34.23
CA GLY A 591 6.59 11.33 -33.40
C GLY A 591 6.09 11.27 -31.96
N MET A 592 6.04 10.09 -31.35
CA MET A 592 5.54 9.85 -29.99
C MET A 592 6.60 9.21 -29.10
N TYR A 593 6.70 9.61 -27.85
CA TYR A 593 7.46 8.86 -26.85
C TYR A 593 6.61 7.69 -26.32
N SER A 594 7.19 6.49 -26.34
CA SER A 594 6.50 5.27 -25.98
C SER A 594 6.31 5.10 -24.47
N PHE A 595 5.31 4.30 -24.10
CA PHE A 595 5.10 3.78 -22.75
C PHE A 595 5.07 2.26 -22.81
N ASN A 596 5.79 1.59 -21.91
CA ASN A 596 5.87 0.12 -21.86
C ASN A 596 5.22 -0.48 -20.62
N SER A 597 5.53 0.04 -19.43
CA SER A 597 5.06 -0.51 -18.16
C SER A 597 5.25 0.44 -16.97
N GLY A 598 4.72 0.06 -15.81
CA GLY A 598 5.10 0.55 -14.48
C GLY A 598 4.31 1.75 -14.00
N ALA A 599 2.97 1.74 -14.16
CA ALA A 599 2.14 2.88 -13.77
C ALA A 599 1.43 2.71 -12.42
N LYS A 600 1.69 3.64 -11.50
CA LYS A 600 1.10 3.68 -10.16
C LYS A 600 -0.10 4.62 -10.11
N VAL A 601 -1.17 4.27 -9.40
CA VAL A 601 -2.40 5.06 -9.31
C VAL A 601 -2.70 5.45 -7.86
N ALA A 602 -2.89 6.74 -7.60
CA ALA A 602 -3.26 7.26 -6.28
C ALA A 602 -3.90 8.64 -6.41
N ASP A 603 -4.80 9.01 -5.50
CA ASP A 603 -5.33 10.38 -5.37
C ASP A 603 -5.90 10.98 -6.68
N GLY A 604 -6.67 10.17 -7.41
CA GLY A 604 -7.21 10.53 -8.72
C GLY A 604 -6.18 10.69 -9.83
N LYS A 605 -4.94 10.20 -9.66
CA LYS A 605 -3.82 10.40 -10.60
C LYS A 605 -3.13 9.10 -10.98
N ILE A 606 -2.52 9.12 -12.16
CA ILE A 606 -1.69 8.05 -12.70
C ILE A 606 -0.27 8.60 -12.85
N TYR A 607 0.69 7.94 -12.20
CA TYR A 607 2.11 8.19 -12.34
C TYR A 607 2.69 7.15 -13.29
N THR A 608 3.28 7.57 -14.40
CA THR A 608 3.86 6.68 -15.41
C THR A 608 5.08 7.34 -16.06
N TYR A 609 5.78 6.64 -16.94
CA TYR A 609 7.02 7.15 -17.53
C TYR A 609 7.23 6.61 -18.94
N ASN A 610 7.96 7.39 -19.74
CA ASN A 610 8.35 6.93 -21.06
C ASN A 610 9.34 5.77 -20.95
N SER A 611 9.08 4.72 -21.71
CA SER A 611 9.82 3.47 -21.67
C SER A 611 9.60 2.65 -22.94
N GLU A 612 10.49 1.70 -23.21
CA GLU A 612 10.32 0.73 -24.29
C GLU A 612 10.81 -0.66 -23.83
N HIS A 613 10.29 -1.73 -24.46
CA HIS A 613 10.57 -3.11 -24.03
C HIS A 613 12.06 -3.50 -24.18
N THR A 614 12.75 -2.92 -25.16
CA THR A 614 14.18 -3.17 -25.40
C THR A 614 14.84 -1.87 -25.79
N THR A 615 15.40 -1.19 -24.78
CA THR A 615 15.98 0.14 -24.96
C THR A 615 17.09 0.13 -26.00
N THR A 616 16.88 0.86 -27.10
CA THR A 616 17.85 1.01 -28.17
C THR A 616 19.01 1.91 -27.72
N GLN A 617 20.22 1.65 -28.21
CA GLN A 617 21.40 2.49 -27.95
C GLN A 617 21.77 3.25 -29.24
N PRO A 618 21.92 4.59 -29.22
CA PRO A 618 21.78 5.49 -28.06
C PRO A 618 20.35 5.52 -27.53
N ILE A 619 20.22 5.69 -26.22
CA ILE A 619 18.91 5.81 -25.58
C ILE A 619 18.21 7.09 -26.06
N THR A 620 16.90 6.97 -26.33
CA THR A 620 16.02 8.06 -26.76
C THR A 620 16.08 9.27 -25.82
N ARG A 621 16.23 10.48 -26.36
CA ARG A 621 16.20 11.71 -25.55
C ARG A 621 14.78 12.26 -25.42
N GLY A 622 14.56 13.01 -24.33
CA GLY A 622 13.29 13.71 -24.07
C GLY A 622 12.23 12.88 -23.37
N TRP A 623 12.55 11.63 -23.00
CA TRP A 623 11.70 10.82 -22.13
C TRP A 623 11.52 11.47 -20.76
N ARG A 624 10.32 11.29 -20.21
CA ARG A 624 9.87 11.93 -18.96
C ARG A 624 9.17 10.94 -18.04
N ILE A 625 9.07 11.29 -16.76
CA ILE A 625 7.99 10.83 -15.88
C ILE A 625 6.80 11.78 -16.04
N HIS A 626 5.59 11.23 -15.95
CA HIS A 626 4.31 11.89 -16.17
C HIS A 626 3.38 11.64 -15.00
N CYS A 627 2.67 12.69 -14.58
CA CYS A 627 1.52 12.63 -13.69
C CYS A 627 0.29 13.06 -14.48
N ILE A 628 -0.71 12.18 -14.56
CA ILE A 628 -1.90 12.34 -15.41
C ILE A 628 -3.13 12.27 -14.50
N ASP A 629 -4.11 13.14 -14.70
CA ASP A 629 -5.41 13.02 -14.05
C ASP A 629 -6.11 11.74 -14.54
N ALA A 630 -6.46 10.85 -13.62
CA ALA A 630 -6.98 9.53 -13.95
C ALA A 630 -8.37 9.58 -14.62
N TYR A 631 -9.16 10.63 -14.34
CA TYR A 631 -10.52 10.77 -14.86
C TYR A 631 -10.55 11.46 -16.22
N THR A 632 -9.68 12.45 -16.44
CA THR A 632 -9.72 13.28 -17.66
C THR A 632 -8.62 12.93 -18.67
N GLY A 633 -7.52 12.31 -18.22
CA GLY A 633 -6.34 12.08 -19.04
C GLY A 633 -5.49 13.33 -19.27
N GLU A 634 -5.73 14.43 -18.54
CA GLU A 634 -4.94 15.67 -18.65
C GLU A 634 -3.60 15.56 -17.90
N GLU A 635 -2.53 16.16 -18.43
CA GLU A 635 -1.24 16.25 -17.73
C GLU A 635 -1.38 17.17 -16.51
N VAL A 636 -1.03 16.65 -15.33
CA VAL A 636 -0.90 17.43 -14.10
C VAL A 636 0.50 18.04 -14.03
N TRP A 637 1.53 17.22 -14.25
CA TRP A 637 2.93 17.66 -14.38
C TRP A 637 3.78 16.57 -15.06
N SER A 638 4.93 16.97 -15.59
CA SER A 638 5.98 16.06 -16.06
C SER A 638 7.39 16.56 -15.67
N LEU A 639 8.38 15.65 -15.64
CA LEU A 639 9.80 15.95 -15.43
C LEU A 639 10.67 15.25 -16.44
N ALA A 640 11.65 15.96 -17.01
CA ALA A 640 12.50 15.44 -18.08
C ALA A 640 13.62 14.50 -17.64
N THR A 641 13.22 13.31 -17.24
CA THR A 641 13.98 12.06 -17.31
C THR A 641 12.98 10.93 -17.04
N PRO A 642 13.10 9.76 -17.68
CA PRO A 642 12.20 8.64 -17.39
C PRO A 642 12.54 8.08 -16.00
N MET A 643 11.71 8.42 -15.02
CA MET A 643 11.79 7.84 -13.67
C MET A 643 10.65 6.84 -13.52
N ARG A 644 10.97 5.58 -13.19
CA ARG A 644 9.95 4.58 -12.89
C ARG A 644 9.34 4.90 -11.52
N PRO A 645 8.03 5.17 -11.42
CA PRO A 645 7.39 5.46 -10.16
C PRO A 645 7.31 4.20 -9.29
N ALA A 646 7.51 4.38 -7.98
CA ALA A 646 7.50 3.31 -6.99
C ALA A 646 6.43 3.57 -5.92
N THR A 647 6.82 4.03 -4.73
CA THR A 647 5.90 4.15 -3.58
C THR A 647 5.29 5.53 -3.46
N ILE A 648 4.00 5.59 -3.12
CA ILE A 648 3.27 6.83 -2.90
C ILE A 648 2.68 6.80 -1.49
N ALA A 649 3.07 7.75 -0.65
CA ALA A 649 2.56 7.90 0.71
C ALA A 649 2.69 9.36 1.17
N ASP A 650 1.80 9.81 2.06
CA ASP A 650 1.94 11.10 2.74
C ASP A 650 2.03 12.35 1.81
N GLY A 651 1.61 12.27 0.54
CA GLY A 651 1.79 13.33 -0.46
C GLY A 651 3.11 13.26 -1.25
N TYR A 652 3.89 12.18 -1.10
CA TYR A 652 5.20 12.01 -1.70
C TYR A 652 5.28 10.74 -2.53
N LEU A 653 5.91 10.84 -3.71
CA LEU A 653 6.24 9.76 -4.62
C LEU A 653 7.74 9.47 -4.57
N THR A 654 8.13 8.21 -4.40
CA THR A 654 9.49 7.75 -4.71
C THR A 654 9.54 7.29 -6.17
N ALA A 655 10.62 7.59 -6.88
CA ALA A 655 10.82 7.19 -8.27
C ALA A 655 12.30 6.87 -8.57
N ASN A 656 12.57 5.79 -9.29
CA ASN A 656 13.94 5.42 -9.66
C ASN A 656 14.27 5.84 -11.10
N CYS A 657 15.45 6.44 -11.29
CA CYS A 657 15.97 6.80 -12.60
C CYS A 657 17.15 5.89 -12.96
N ASP A 658 16.90 4.87 -13.78
CA ASP A 658 17.92 3.88 -14.18
C ASP A 658 19.07 4.50 -15.01
N TRP A 659 18.82 5.66 -15.63
CA TRP A 659 19.84 6.37 -16.41
C TRP A 659 20.88 7.07 -15.55
N GLN A 660 20.51 7.42 -14.32
CA GLN A 660 21.37 8.14 -13.37
C GLN A 660 21.71 7.29 -12.14
N SER A 661 21.14 6.08 -12.05
CA SER A 661 21.18 5.23 -10.86
C SER A 661 20.87 6.04 -9.60
N THR A 662 19.85 6.89 -9.70
CA THR A 662 19.39 7.78 -8.64
C THR A 662 17.91 7.54 -8.31
N MET A 663 17.60 7.42 -7.03
CA MET A 663 16.24 7.48 -6.49
C MET A 663 15.88 8.93 -6.15
N TYR A 664 14.69 9.35 -6.55
CA TYR A 664 14.12 10.67 -6.35
C TYR A 664 12.89 10.57 -5.44
N VAL A 665 12.69 11.59 -4.59
CA VAL A 665 11.43 11.77 -3.87
C VAL A 665 10.79 13.09 -4.30
N ILE A 666 9.54 13.02 -4.76
CA ILE A 666 8.78 14.12 -5.32
C ILE A 666 7.59 14.40 -4.40
N GLY A 667 7.41 15.65 -3.94
CA GLY A 667 6.31 16.03 -3.05
C GLY A 667 6.41 17.46 -2.53
N LYS A 668 5.51 17.85 -1.63
CA LYS A 668 5.45 19.23 -1.12
C LYS A 668 6.66 19.53 -0.23
N GLY A 669 7.38 20.61 -0.49
CA GLY A 669 8.55 21.03 0.28
C GLY A 669 8.22 22.06 1.34
N GLN A 670 9.08 22.18 2.35
CA GLN A 670 8.95 23.22 3.36
C GLN A 670 9.49 24.56 2.80
N SER A 671 8.79 25.67 3.08
CA SER A 671 9.26 27.01 2.73
C SER A 671 9.67 27.82 3.97
N GLN A 672 10.46 28.86 3.75
CA GLN A 672 10.79 29.86 4.76
C GLN A 672 10.66 31.28 4.20
N THR A 673 9.76 32.05 4.79
CA THR A 673 9.62 33.49 4.55
C THR A 673 10.54 34.27 5.49
N THR A 674 11.11 35.36 5.01
CA THR A 674 11.80 36.38 5.82
C THR A 674 11.22 37.76 5.51
N VAL A 675 11.20 38.66 6.49
CA VAL A 675 10.81 40.05 6.27
C VAL A 675 11.66 41.03 7.08
N THR A 676 11.98 42.16 6.45
CA THR A 676 12.76 43.24 7.04
C THR A 676 12.10 44.59 6.74
N SER A 677 12.23 45.50 7.69
CA SER A 677 11.79 46.88 7.58
C SER A 677 12.90 47.80 8.13
N PRO A 678 12.83 49.12 7.94
CA PRO A 678 13.83 50.02 8.49
C PRO A 678 13.90 49.95 10.03
N ASP A 679 15.11 49.77 10.57
CA ASP A 679 15.38 49.78 12.02
C ASP A 679 15.32 51.20 12.65
N ILE A 680 14.94 52.20 11.85
CA ILE A 680 14.83 53.60 12.25
C ILE A 680 13.37 54.05 12.17
N SER A 681 13.02 55.05 12.98
CA SER A 681 11.68 55.64 12.90
C SER A 681 11.45 56.30 11.55
N VAL A 682 10.38 55.92 10.87
CA VAL A 682 9.97 56.48 9.58
C VAL A 682 8.91 57.56 9.81
N PRO A 683 9.03 58.77 9.25
CA PRO A 683 8.00 59.79 9.42
C PRO A 683 6.68 59.39 8.76
N LYS A 684 5.54 59.58 9.45
CA LYS A 684 4.18 59.40 8.90
C LYS A 684 4.04 60.08 7.54
N GLY A 685 3.44 59.38 6.58
CA GLY A 685 3.28 59.85 5.20
C GLY A 685 4.53 59.69 4.31
N THR A 686 5.62 59.11 4.80
CA THR A 686 6.83 58.81 4.00
C THR A 686 6.81 57.36 3.55
N ALA A 687 6.98 57.14 2.24
CA ALA A 687 7.10 55.79 1.70
C ALA A 687 8.43 55.13 2.11
N PHE A 688 8.39 53.85 2.43
CA PHE A 688 9.58 53.01 2.59
C PHE A 688 9.34 51.63 1.96
N THR A 689 10.42 50.90 1.73
CA THR A 689 10.35 49.55 1.13
C THR A 689 10.46 48.48 2.21
N ILE A 690 9.44 47.62 2.29
CA ILE A 690 9.48 46.35 3.00
C ILE A 690 10.18 45.35 2.08
N LYS A 691 11.13 44.58 2.61
CA LYS A 691 11.93 43.63 1.81
C LYS A 691 11.97 42.27 2.50
N GLY A 692 12.07 41.21 1.73
CA GLY A 692 12.17 39.87 2.27
C GLY A 692 12.51 38.84 1.21
N SER A 693 12.39 37.56 1.58
CA SER A 693 12.53 36.44 0.67
C SER A 693 11.63 35.28 1.04
N VAL A 694 11.36 34.39 0.09
CA VAL A 694 10.77 33.06 0.35
C VAL A 694 11.66 32.01 -0.29
N LEU A 695 12.20 31.12 0.54
CA LEU A 695 13.19 30.10 0.16
C LEU A 695 12.67 28.69 0.41
N ASP A 696 13.08 27.77 -0.46
CA ASP A 696 12.86 26.33 -0.35
C ASP A 696 13.85 25.74 0.66
N LEU A 697 13.33 24.97 1.62
CA LEU A 697 14.14 24.28 2.63
C LEU A 697 14.31 22.78 2.35
N SER A 698 13.82 22.29 1.21
CA SER A 698 13.89 20.88 0.86
C SER A 698 15.34 20.37 0.81
N PRO A 699 15.64 19.17 1.35
CA PRO A 699 17.03 18.71 1.49
C PRO A 699 17.84 18.67 0.19
N ALA A 700 17.23 18.39 -0.96
CA ALA A 700 17.97 18.36 -2.23
C ALA A 700 18.43 19.74 -2.73
N GLN A 701 17.82 20.83 -2.26
CA GLN A 701 18.06 22.19 -2.77
C GLN A 701 17.80 23.28 -1.73
N SER A 702 18.14 23.02 -0.47
CA SER A 702 17.90 23.96 0.62
C SER A 702 18.54 25.32 0.35
N GLY A 703 17.78 26.39 0.56
CA GLY A 703 18.17 27.78 0.32
C GLY A 703 17.98 28.29 -1.11
N THR A 704 17.39 27.49 -2.00
CA THR A 704 16.98 27.95 -3.35
C THR A 704 15.66 28.73 -3.31
N PRO A 705 15.31 29.53 -4.34
CA PRO A 705 14.07 30.31 -4.32
C PRO A 705 12.83 29.42 -4.47
N CYS A 706 11.76 29.72 -3.73
CA CYS A 706 10.44 29.18 -4.05
C CYS A 706 9.92 29.79 -5.35
N VAL A 707 9.46 28.96 -6.28
CA VAL A 707 8.89 29.36 -7.59
C VAL A 707 7.42 28.96 -7.70
N SER A 708 6.70 29.60 -8.62
CA SER A 708 5.32 29.23 -8.94
C SER A 708 5.19 27.76 -9.39
N PRO A 709 4.00 27.13 -9.23
CA PRO A 709 3.74 25.78 -9.75
C PRO A 709 4.08 25.61 -11.24
N GLU A 710 3.85 26.63 -12.05
CA GLU A 710 4.15 26.65 -13.50
C GLU A 710 5.66 26.58 -13.79
N SER A 711 6.50 27.10 -12.89
CA SER A 711 7.97 27.09 -13.02
C SER A 711 8.63 25.91 -12.32
N MET A 712 7.87 25.08 -11.60
CA MET A 712 8.42 24.03 -10.74
C MET A 712 9.22 22.98 -11.53
N SER A 713 8.64 22.42 -12.61
CA SER A 713 9.34 21.44 -13.45
C SER A 713 10.63 22.01 -14.02
N LEU A 714 10.59 23.25 -14.53
CA LEU A 714 11.77 23.94 -15.08
C LEU A 714 12.89 24.09 -14.03
N GLN A 715 12.54 24.48 -12.80
CA GLN A 715 13.52 24.63 -11.72
C GLN A 715 14.13 23.28 -11.32
N MET A 716 13.31 22.24 -11.18
CA MET A 716 13.76 20.90 -10.77
C MET A 716 14.64 20.23 -11.84
N GLU A 717 14.29 20.39 -13.11
CA GLU A 717 15.11 19.96 -14.24
C GLU A 717 16.48 20.64 -14.22
N TYR A 718 16.52 21.92 -13.87
CA TYR A 718 17.77 22.64 -13.74
C TYR A 718 18.65 22.19 -12.59
N LEU A 719 18.09 22.18 -11.39
CA LEU A 719 18.85 21.90 -10.18
C LEU A 719 19.30 20.44 -10.13
N HIS A 720 18.49 19.51 -10.65
CA HIS A 720 18.70 18.09 -10.40
C HIS A 720 19.01 17.26 -11.64
N LEU A 721 18.60 17.70 -12.83
CA LEU A 721 18.71 16.92 -14.07
C LEU A 721 19.70 17.53 -15.08
N GLN A 722 20.51 18.50 -14.63
CA GLN A 722 21.56 19.14 -15.43
C GLN A 722 21.03 19.76 -16.72
N ARG A 723 19.75 20.14 -16.75
CA ARG A 723 19.18 20.90 -17.85
C ARG A 723 19.47 22.37 -17.62
N PRO A 724 19.93 23.15 -18.61
CA PRO A 724 20.04 24.58 -18.41
C PRO A 724 18.66 25.19 -18.13
N ILE A 725 18.56 26.17 -17.23
CA ILE A 725 17.43 27.11 -17.30
C ILE A 725 17.63 27.88 -18.58
N ASP A 726 16.76 27.64 -19.54
CA ASP A 726 16.75 28.36 -20.78
C ASP A 726 16.24 29.79 -20.55
N GLY A 727 17.11 30.71 -20.13
CA GLY A 727 16.81 32.14 -20.01
C GLY A 727 17.11 32.90 -21.32
N ILE A 728 16.25 33.86 -21.69
CA ILE A 728 16.32 34.85 -22.83
C ILE A 728 16.60 34.27 -24.23
N HIS A 729 17.09 33.05 -24.36
CA HIS A 729 17.51 32.42 -25.60
C HIS A 729 16.61 31.26 -26.06
N ASN A 730 15.51 30.96 -25.34
CA ASN A 730 14.34 30.18 -25.79
C ASN A 730 12.99 30.65 -25.19
N ASN A 731 12.92 31.87 -24.58
CA ASN A 731 11.71 32.56 -24.07
C ASN A 731 11.02 32.06 -22.77
N GLU A 732 11.60 31.17 -21.96
CA GLU A 732 11.02 30.81 -20.64
C GLU A 732 11.68 31.60 -19.49
N THR A 733 10.94 31.90 -18.43
CA THR A 733 11.41 32.71 -17.27
C THR A 733 10.87 32.10 -15.98
N MET A 734 11.73 31.89 -14.98
CA MET A 734 11.27 31.40 -13.67
C MET A 734 10.44 32.47 -12.97
N ILE A 735 9.20 32.13 -12.66
CA ILE A 735 8.24 33.01 -11.98
C ILE A 735 8.27 32.65 -10.49
N GLY A 736 8.44 33.65 -9.62
CA GLY A 736 8.37 33.46 -8.17
C GLY A 736 6.95 33.25 -7.65
N ILE A 737 6.78 33.31 -6.33
CA ILE A 737 5.50 33.12 -5.63
C ILE A 737 4.93 34.45 -5.16
N THR A 738 3.62 34.48 -4.85
CA THR A 738 2.95 35.67 -4.31
C THR A 738 3.09 35.71 -2.78
N VAL A 739 3.45 36.89 -2.25
CA VAL A 739 3.55 37.17 -0.81
C VAL A 739 2.52 38.24 -0.44
N THR A 740 1.76 38.02 0.62
CA THR A 740 0.83 38.99 1.22
C THR A 740 1.55 39.78 2.33
N LEU A 741 1.26 41.07 2.44
CA LEU A 741 1.84 41.96 3.44
C LEU A 741 0.75 42.61 4.30
N THR A 742 0.88 42.52 5.62
CA THR A 742 -0.08 43.12 6.58
C THR A 742 0.66 43.90 7.67
N ALA A 743 0.11 45.04 8.06
CA ALA A 743 0.54 45.79 9.25
C ALA A 743 -0.49 45.64 10.38
N ILE A 744 -0.03 45.37 11.60
CA ILE A 744 -0.86 45.35 12.82
C ILE A 744 -0.36 46.42 13.77
N ALA A 745 -1.24 47.38 14.12
CA ALA A 745 -0.94 48.44 15.08
C ALA A 745 -1.05 47.95 16.54
N GLU A 746 -0.56 48.74 17.49
CA GLU A 746 -0.57 48.41 18.93
C GLU A 746 -1.98 48.20 19.51
N ASP A 747 -3.01 48.81 18.93
CA ASP A 747 -4.42 48.65 19.33
C ASP A 747 -5.07 47.38 18.74
N GLY A 748 -4.33 46.59 17.97
CA GLY A 748 -4.80 45.38 17.30
C GLY A 748 -5.50 45.64 15.96
N SER A 749 -5.61 46.88 15.49
CA SER A 749 -6.13 47.19 14.16
C SER A 749 -5.18 46.69 13.07
N PHE A 750 -5.73 46.15 11.99
CA PHE A 750 -4.97 45.64 10.85
C PHE A 750 -5.10 46.55 9.63
N THR A 751 -4.03 46.65 8.86
CA THR A 751 -3.97 47.31 7.56
C THR A 751 -3.42 46.32 6.54
N ASP A 752 -4.20 46.04 5.50
CA ASP A 752 -3.73 45.30 4.33
C ASP A 752 -2.80 46.21 3.50
N ILE A 753 -1.53 45.80 3.37
CA ILE A 753 -0.51 46.53 2.61
C ILE A 753 -0.54 46.14 1.13
N GLY A 754 -1.15 44.98 0.82
CA GLY A 754 -1.25 44.39 -0.51
C GLY A 754 -0.34 43.18 -0.71
N THR A 755 -0.17 42.78 -1.98
CA THR A 755 0.63 41.63 -2.39
C THR A 755 1.81 42.04 -3.26
N THR A 756 2.85 41.20 -3.27
CA THR A 756 4.01 41.35 -4.17
C THR A 756 4.50 39.97 -4.63
N LEU A 757 5.22 39.92 -5.76
CA LEU A 757 5.79 38.68 -6.29
C LEU A 757 7.27 38.57 -5.88
N THR A 758 7.72 37.37 -5.51
CA THR A 758 9.15 37.11 -5.41
C THR A 758 9.80 37.03 -6.79
N ASP A 759 11.08 37.36 -6.87
CA ASP A 759 11.90 37.09 -8.03
C ASP A 759 12.19 35.58 -8.11
N GLY A 760 11.86 34.92 -9.21
CA GLY A 760 11.99 33.46 -9.34
C GLY A 760 13.44 32.94 -9.28
N TYR A 761 14.45 33.80 -9.44
CA TYR A 761 15.87 33.41 -9.40
C TYR A 761 16.52 33.60 -8.04
N SER A 762 15.99 34.50 -7.21
CA SER A 762 16.57 34.84 -5.90
C SER A 762 15.62 34.67 -4.73
N GLY A 763 14.32 34.51 -4.98
CA GLY A 763 13.27 34.37 -3.97
C GLY A 763 12.97 35.68 -3.26
N LYS A 764 13.59 36.79 -3.67
CA LYS A 764 13.50 38.09 -2.98
C LYS A 764 12.29 38.87 -3.45
N PHE A 765 11.69 39.64 -2.54
CA PHE A 765 10.64 40.59 -2.87
C PHE A 765 10.92 41.98 -2.27
N GLY A 766 10.25 42.98 -2.82
CA GLY A 766 10.21 44.33 -2.28
C GLY A 766 8.84 44.97 -2.52
N HIS A 767 8.32 45.68 -1.52
CA HIS A 767 7.04 46.39 -1.63
C HIS A 767 7.10 47.75 -0.96
N ALA A 768 6.64 48.79 -1.64
CA ALA A 768 6.61 50.14 -1.08
C ALA A 768 5.33 50.34 -0.26
N TRP A 769 5.45 50.80 0.98
CA TRP A 769 4.33 51.13 1.84
C TRP A 769 4.45 52.55 2.39
N THR A 770 3.32 53.26 2.49
CA THR A 770 3.24 54.62 3.05
C THR A 770 2.24 54.61 4.21
N PRO A 771 2.71 54.62 5.47
CA PRO A 771 1.85 54.60 6.64
C PRO A 771 1.12 55.93 6.82
N SER A 772 -0.18 55.86 7.09
CA SER A 772 -1.03 57.04 7.30
C SER A 772 -1.15 57.46 8.76
N GLU A 773 -0.77 56.62 9.72
CA GLU A 773 -0.87 56.92 11.15
C GLU A 773 0.46 56.67 11.88
N GLU A 774 0.65 57.35 13.00
CA GLU A 774 1.82 57.19 13.86
C GLU A 774 1.67 55.96 14.75
N GLY A 775 2.79 55.41 15.21
CA GLY A 775 2.81 54.27 16.12
C GLY A 775 3.72 53.14 15.65
N THR A 776 3.85 52.11 16.49
CA THR A 776 4.61 50.91 16.13
C THR A 776 3.69 49.94 15.40
N TYR A 777 4.14 49.45 14.25
CA TYR A 777 3.43 48.42 13.49
C TYR A 777 4.25 47.15 13.45
N LYS A 778 3.59 46.01 13.72
CA LYS A 778 4.09 44.69 13.38
C LYS A 778 3.78 44.42 11.91
N ILE A 779 4.81 44.34 11.08
CA ILE A 779 4.70 44.00 9.66
C ILE A 779 4.84 42.49 9.52
N ILE A 780 3.88 41.84 8.89
CA ILE A 780 3.87 40.41 8.61
C ILE A 780 3.95 40.21 7.10
N ALA A 781 4.87 39.36 6.65
CA ALA A 781 4.87 38.81 5.30
C ALA A 781 4.46 37.35 5.36
N SER A 782 3.50 36.96 4.53
CA SER A 782 3.01 35.58 4.47
C SER A 782 3.00 35.07 3.03
N PHE A 783 3.52 33.86 2.86
CA PHE A 783 3.26 33.02 1.71
C PHE A 783 2.26 31.95 2.14
N GLU A 784 1.11 31.89 1.47
CA GLU A 784 0.00 30.99 1.84
C GLU A 784 0.28 29.50 1.52
N GLY A 785 1.38 29.20 0.83
CA GLY A 785 1.64 27.86 0.30
C GLY A 785 0.97 27.63 -1.05
N ASP A 786 1.33 26.54 -1.70
CA ASP A 786 0.75 26.05 -2.96
C ASP A 786 0.94 24.52 -3.06
N GLU A 787 0.79 23.95 -4.26
CA GLU A 787 0.98 22.52 -4.51
C GLU A 787 2.44 22.05 -4.41
N SER A 788 3.39 22.97 -4.44
CA SER A 788 4.83 22.70 -4.36
C SER A 788 5.39 22.97 -2.98
N TYR A 789 4.87 23.96 -2.26
CA TYR A 789 5.42 24.41 -1.00
C TYR A 789 4.37 24.57 0.09
N GLY A 790 4.76 24.29 1.33
CA GLY A 790 4.01 24.68 2.52
C GLY A 790 3.98 26.20 2.72
N SER A 791 2.96 26.71 3.42
CA SER A 791 2.91 28.10 3.83
C SER A 791 4.06 28.46 4.76
N SER A 792 4.42 29.74 4.77
CA SER A 792 5.35 30.28 5.75
C SER A 792 5.09 31.76 5.96
N SER A 793 5.44 32.27 7.14
CA SER A 793 5.35 33.70 7.43
C SER A 793 6.48 34.14 8.33
N ASP A 794 6.78 35.43 8.30
CA ASP A 794 7.72 36.09 9.20
C ASP A 794 7.21 37.49 9.56
N ALA A 795 7.70 38.03 10.67
CA ALA A 795 7.28 39.34 11.16
C ALA A 795 8.45 40.21 11.62
N THR A 796 8.32 41.50 11.35
CA THR A 796 9.25 42.54 11.80
C THR A 796 8.46 43.72 12.39
N PHE A 797 9.14 44.69 12.99
CA PHE A 797 8.52 45.88 13.57
C PHE A 797 9.08 47.15 12.96
N VAL A 798 8.21 48.13 12.72
CA VAL A 798 8.58 49.46 12.27
C VAL A 798 7.92 50.51 13.15
N THR A 799 8.65 51.56 13.51
CA THR A 799 8.11 52.68 14.30
C THR A 799 7.81 53.86 13.38
N ILE A 800 6.55 54.29 13.32
CA ILE A 800 6.14 55.46 12.55
C ILE A 800 6.08 56.67 13.48
N GLY A 801 7.01 57.59 13.25
CA GLY A 801 7.12 58.85 13.97
C GLY A 801 6.25 59.95 13.35
N PRO A 802 6.24 61.14 13.96
CA PRO A 802 5.49 62.28 13.44
C PRO A 802 5.93 62.63 12.02
N ALA A 803 4.98 63.16 11.24
CA ALA A 803 5.25 63.60 9.87
C ALA A 803 6.46 64.54 9.83
N ALA A 804 7.30 64.38 8.81
CA ALA A 804 8.48 65.22 8.64
C ALA A 804 8.04 66.69 8.62
N SER A 805 8.54 67.50 9.57
CA SER A 805 8.22 68.91 9.58
C SER A 805 8.81 69.55 8.32
N THR A 806 8.02 70.35 7.60
CA THR A 806 8.53 71.21 6.54
C THR A 806 9.36 72.32 7.17
N GLY A 807 10.59 71.99 7.59
CA GLY A 807 11.57 72.95 8.08
C GLY A 807 12.03 73.85 6.94
N GLY A 808 11.93 75.16 7.15
CA GLY A 808 12.17 76.20 6.17
C GLY A 808 13.60 76.26 5.60
N VAL A 809 13.71 77.07 4.56
CA VAL A 809 14.90 77.52 3.82
C VAL A 809 16.21 77.31 4.58
N ILE A 810 17.04 76.40 4.07
CA ILE A 810 18.42 76.20 4.52
C ILE A 810 19.24 77.41 4.04
N GLU A 811 19.78 78.19 4.98
CA GLU A 811 20.78 79.23 4.73
C GLU A 811 22.12 78.55 4.36
N PRO A 812 22.88 79.03 3.35
CA PRO A 812 24.07 78.33 2.87
C PRO A 812 25.20 78.40 3.90
N GLU A 813 25.72 77.23 4.30
CA GLU A 813 26.93 77.12 5.10
C GLU A 813 28.19 77.55 4.32
N PRO A 814 29.22 78.09 5.00
CA PRO A 814 30.45 78.54 4.36
C PRO A 814 31.28 77.35 3.84
N THR A 815 31.82 77.51 2.64
CA THR A 815 32.81 76.65 1.98
C THR A 815 33.95 76.23 2.92
N PRO A 816 34.23 74.92 3.07
CA PRO A 816 35.43 74.45 3.76
C PRO A 816 36.69 74.66 2.91
N GLU A 817 37.79 75.00 3.57
CA GLU A 817 39.14 75.11 2.99
C GLU A 817 39.64 73.75 2.45
N PRO A 818 40.54 73.74 1.44
CA PRO A 818 41.02 72.51 0.82
C PRO A 818 41.87 71.68 1.79
N THR A 819 41.45 70.45 2.05
CA THR A 819 42.24 69.39 2.68
C THR A 819 43.42 68.97 1.78
N PRO A 820 44.61 68.67 2.35
CA PRO A 820 45.78 68.25 1.58
C PRO A 820 45.58 66.89 0.93
N GLU A 821 46.25 66.69 -0.23
CA GLU A 821 46.28 65.45 -1.00
C GLU A 821 46.73 64.24 -0.14
N PRO A 822 46.14 63.05 -0.34
CA PRO A 822 46.60 61.84 0.33
C PRO A 822 47.98 61.42 -0.19
N THR A 823 48.93 61.27 0.73
CA THR A 823 50.18 60.53 0.50
C THR A 823 49.86 59.07 0.14
N PRO A 824 50.59 58.44 -0.80
CA PRO A 824 50.34 57.07 -1.22
C PRO A 824 50.56 56.08 -0.06
N GLU A 825 49.64 55.12 0.07
CA GLU A 825 49.77 53.98 0.97
C GLU A 825 50.96 53.09 0.55
N PRO A 826 51.69 52.48 1.51
CA PRO A 826 52.77 51.55 1.19
C PRO A 826 52.23 50.24 0.61
N GLU A 827 52.95 49.69 -0.36
CA GLU A 827 52.70 48.36 -0.94
C GLU A 827 52.63 47.28 0.15
N PRO A 828 51.74 46.28 0.01
CA PRO A 828 51.67 45.16 0.94
C PRO A 828 52.97 44.33 0.88
N THR A 829 53.61 44.17 2.02
CA THR A 829 54.66 43.17 2.23
C THR A 829 54.08 41.76 2.06
N PRO A 830 54.77 40.84 1.38
CA PRO A 830 54.29 39.47 1.20
C PRO A 830 54.15 38.75 2.54
N GLU A 831 53.04 38.04 2.71
CA GLU A 831 52.81 37.11 3.83
C GLU A 831 53.88 36.00 3.82
N PRO A 832 54.34 35.53 5.00
CA PRO A 832 55.31 34.45 5.07
C PRO A 832 54.71 33.13 4.59
N GLU A 833 55.49 32.36 3.83
CA GLU A 833 55.18 30.98 3.42
C GLU A 833 54.88 30.11 4.66
N PRO A 834 53.90 29.19 4.58
CA PRO A 834 53.62 28.27 5.66
C PRO A 834 54.82 27.34 5.88
N THR A 835 55.28 27.26 7.12
CA THR A 835 56.21 26.23 7.59
C THR A 835 55.60 24.85 7.41
N PRO A 836 56.34 23.84 6.91
CA PRO A 836 55.85 22.48 6.79
C PRO A 836 55.44 21.92 8.15
N GLU A 837 54.29 21.27 8.21
CA GLU A 837 53.91 20.41 9.33
C GLU A 837 54.94 19.26 9.48
N PRO A 838 55.23 18.82 10.71
CA PRO A 838 56.17 17.72 10.94
C PRO A 838 55.67 16.42 10.33
N GLU A 839 56.56 15.69 9.65
CA GLU A 839 56.33 14.33 9.17
C GLU A 839 55.90 13.42 10.35
N PRO A 840 54.92 12.52 10.14
CA PRO A 840 54.55 11.53 11.15
C PRO A 840 55.73 10.59 11.42
N GLU A 841 55.98 10.31 12.71
CA GLU A 841 56.94 9.30 13.16
C GLU A 841 56.59 7.92 12.56
N PRO A 842 57.59 7.11 12.16
CA PRO A 842 57.33 5.78 11.64
C PRO A 842 56.76 4.88 12.72
N GLU A 843 55.65 4.21 12.40
CA GLU A 843 55.10 3.10 13.19
C GLU A 843 56.15 1.98 13.37
N PRO A 844 56.18 1.32 14.54
CA PRO A 844 57.14 0.25 14.82
C PRO A 844 56.92 -0.97 13.93
N GLU A 845 58.02 -1.53 13.42
CA GLU A 845 58.05 -2.81 12.70
C GLU A 845 57.45 -3.94 13.57
N PRO A 846 56.60 -4.82 13.01
CA PRO A 846 56.12 -5.99 13.73
C PRO A 846 57.24 -7.00 13.99
N GLU A 847 57.33 -7.47 15.24
CA GLU A 847 58.15 -8.60 15.66
C GLU A 847 57.77 -9.90 14.91
N PRO A 848 58.73 -10.81 14.63
CA PRO A 848 58.45 -12.07 13.96
C PRO A 848 57.94 -13.11 14.97
N GLU A 849 56.68 -13.51 14.83
CA GLU A 849 56.09 -14.65 15.54
C GLU A 849 55.81 -15.85 14.59
N PRO A 850 55.72 -17.08 15.13
CA PRO A 850 56.46 -18.24 14.62
C PRO A 850 55.79 -19.03 13.49
N LEU A 851 56.64 -19.73 12.73
CA LEU A 851 56.27 -20.74 11.75
C LEU A 851 55.36 -21.81 12.37
N THR A 852 54.09 -21.81 11.98
CA THR A 852 53.13 -22.87 12.27
C THR A 852 52.84 -23.70 11.02
N GLU A 853 52.72 -25.00 11.25
CA GLU A 853 52.82 -26.10 10.29
C GLU A 853 51.64 -26.17 9.31
N THR A 854 51.96 -26.69 8.12
CA THR A 854 51.06 -27.13 7.05
C THR A 854 49.81 -27.88 7.53
N PRO A 855 48.60 -27.57 7.04
CA PRO A 855 47.44 -28.42 7.27
C PRO A 855 47.48 -29.66 6.39
N LEU A 856 47.26 -30.81 7.04
CA LEU A 856 46.97 -32.11 6.45
C LEU A 856 45.81 -32.02 5.46
N ILE A 857 46.02 -32.55 4.26
CA ILE A 857 44.97 -32.87 3.29
C ILE A 857 44.05 -33.90 3.95
N THR A 858 42.79 -33.52 4.20
CA THR A 858 41.80 -34.40 4.81
C THR A 858 41.27 -35.41 3.79
N THR A 859 40.97 -36.59 4.32
CA THR A 859 40.50 -37.82 3.65
C THR A 859 39.21 -37.64 2.83
N GLU A 860 38.52 -36.50 2.93
CA GLU A 860 37.21 -36.25 2.31
C GLU A 860 37.32 -35.87 0.82
N VAL A 861 38.39 -35.22 0.39
CA VAL A 861 38.64 -34.90 -1.03
C VAL A 861 38.99 -36.17 -1.84
N ALA A 862 39.61 -37.17 -1.20
CA ALA A 862 39.91 -38.47 -1.81
C ALA A 862 38.66 -39.36 -1.99
N ILE A 863 37.65 -39.23 -1.12
CA ILE A 863 36.38 -39.98 -1.22
C ILE A 863 35.51 -39.40 -2.34
N ILE A 864 35.47 -38.07 -2.49
CA ILE A 864 34.69 -37.41 -3.55
C ILE A 864 35.27 -37.75 -4.94
N ALA A 865 36.59 -37.78 -5.09
CA ALA A 865 37.25 -38.22 -6.33
C ALA A 865 37.03 -39.71 -6.64
N ALA A 866 36.99 -40.59 -5.62
CA ALA A 866 36.75 -42.02 -5.81
C ALA A 866 35.29 -42.35 -6.20
N VAL A 867 34.30 -41.62 -5.65
CA VAL A 867 32.87 -41.78 -5.99
C VAL A 867 32.57 -41.28 -7.40
N ALA A 868 33.22 -40.20 -7.84
CA ALA A 868 33.12 -39.72 -9.22
C ALA A 868 33.68 -40.75 -10.23
N ILE A 869 34.84 -41.36 -9.92
CA ILE A 869 35.45 -42.40 -10.76
C ILE A 869 34.60 -43.69 -10.80
N ALA A 870 34.02 -44.11 -9.67
CA ALA A 870 33.14 -45.29 -9.61
C ALA A 870 31.82 -45.08 -10.38
N SER A 871 31.28 -43.86 -10.37
CA SER A 871 30.07 -43.48 -11.11
C SER A 871 30.31 -43.49 -12.62
N VAL A 872 31.46 -43.00 -13.08
CA VAL A 872 31.87 -43.02 -14.50
C VAL A 872 32.10 -44.45 -14.99
N ILE A 873 32.72 -45.32 -14.17
CA ILE A 873 32.90 -46.74 -14.49
C ILE A 873 31.56 -47.50 -14.52
N GLY A 874 30.62 -47.18 -13.61
CA GLY A 874 29.28 -47.75 -13.58
C GLY A 874 28.45 -47.41 -14.83
N VAL A 875 28.50 -46.15 -15.28
CA VAL A 875 27.85 -45.71 -16.53
C VAL A 875 28.50 -46.36 -17.75
N ALA A 876 29.84 -46.43 -17.80
CA ALA A 876 30.55 -47.12 -18.89
C ALA A 876 30.23 -48.63 -18.94
N ALA A 877 30.13 -49.30 -17.79
CA ALA A 877 29.77 -50.73 -17.70
C ALA A 877 28.30 -50.99 -18.07
N PHE A 878 27.38 -50.11 -17.70
CA PHE A 878 25.97 -50.17 -18.09
C PHE A 878 25.80 -50.06 -19.61
N TRP A 879 26.51 -49.13 -20.26
CA TRP A 879 26.50 -48.97 -21.72
C TRP A 879 27.21 -50.12 -22.45
N ALA A 880 28.27 -50.70 -21.86
CA ALA A 880 28.94 -51.88 -22.41
C ALA A 880 28.09 -53.16 -22.31
N LEU A 881 27.27 -53.32 -21.26
CA LEU A 881 26.36 -54.45 -21.06
C LEU A 881 25.09 -54.35 -21.93
N LYS A 882 24.60 -53.13 -22.20
CA LYS A 882 23.47 -52.88 -23.12
C LYS A 882 23.81 -53.19 -24.59
N LYS A 883 25.08 -53.23 -24.97
CA LYS A 883 25.55 -53.61 -26.33
C LYS A 883 25.73 -55.12 -26.55
N ARG A 884 25.45 -55.99 -25.55
CA ARG A 884 25.66 -57.45 -25.63
C ARG A 884 24.41 -58.31 -25.38
N LYS A 885 23.21 -57.75 -25.52
CA LYS A 885 21.96 -58.53 -25.62
C LYS A 885 21.13 -58.08 -26.81
#